data_AF-A0A8H6W924-F1
#
_entry.id   AF-A0A8H6W924-F1
#
_cell.length_a   1.000
_cell.length_b   1.000
_cell.length_c   1.000
_cell.angle_alpha   90.00
_cell.angle_beta   90.00
_cell.angle_gamma   90.00
#
_symmetry.space_group_name_H-M   'P 1'
#
loop_
_entity.id
_entity.type
_entity.pdbx_description
1 polymer ?
#
loop_
_entity_poly.entity_id
_entity_poly.type
_entity_poly.pdbx_seq_one_letter_code
_entity_poly.pdbx_strand_id
1 'polypeptide(L)'
;MSTPEMAGTLLNHTVHADYELATQTGTETFISLRPNLQTKLDILQTQLLATLKEVADAQYLAELWEDRILDAQEQLEMMILDKETAEERAEAAEAEVENLKEQLAIVQVELNVLKEANSASASIGVDDILHRQLDKEKNILKDALLRLRDVAEEMDHEHRTRITELEGELIDGMALQVKYETTGLALVNAELRIDDLETQLDDVLDTEEIVLHLTERNIILHQDIQEMRITIEELETLRCLDDELEENHVDTERALVEELELKDIEIREHVNRAGALKDACADLDRTIRQFRKRVLQLQSEVQTLRIKLEIAESNVHDITQKSAAVMALNFRLQSSVYNHQATMIELELWKMDAREGKELLDIVQPYLPQIYVDTDENATRCYLLFQRLGNKADLIANTITLNNGLPESLKGSVSDELIGVCNMRGRIYALSILCQRFAAIIRRCDVDSFLKFGRLYPEFAPAERKIDLYIDSLMKDELDRIECVDDIVKLTTQFGYLVETYFDGFELDLAQREIGYIVSFDSDLDLFAASIGFCKTLVTSLVQDEETILDLEEYDIEIELSQPLQRLMEQYAVAKALSQQLVQRMKNILGGSTALGEHLVPKLKALSHSVAKLANFSLFFAQQIMPHLDDVRANNTPFELMTIMSCVKQSVLATVTRNINPWRNAWEPISQSVAQLVQEEKGLLRSMMEHDNVIQISGISPWTARVEQVKGSIKDVVTSNLEAKRQLVQLNGRIRYLELLTAQKDRKMQELVVKNTCMRHRVELVKKQAEAIREQDGIIVEAKRTQRALQEALDQVGAIWMQTQKSFIGS
;
A
#
# COMPACT_ATOMS: atom_id res chain seq x y z
N MET A 1 48.53 -4.31 -60.36
CA MET A 1 47.65 -3.22 -60.83
C MET A 1 46.22 -3.70 -60.64
N SER A 2 45.32 -2.82 -60.19
CA SER A 2 43.85 -2.99 -60.16
C SER A 2 43.26 -4.10 -59.27
N THR A 3 42.29 -3.87 -58.37
CA THR A 3 41.92 -2.70 -57.56
C THR A 3 41.03 -3.21 -56.43
N PRO A 4 41.23 -2.82 -55.14
CA PRO A 4 40.40 -3.28 -54.02
C PRO A 4 39.10 -2.47 -53.88
N GLU A 5 38.42 -2.17 -54.99
CA GLU A 5 37.33 -1.17 -55.04
C GLU A 5 35.92 -1.77 -55.17
N MET A 6 35.75 -3.07 -55.48
CA MET A 6 34.40 -3.67 -55.61
C MET A 6 33.83 -4.26 -54.30
N ALA A 7 34.66 -4.59 -53.31
CA ALA A 7 34.18 -5.17 -52.05
C ALA A 7 33.59 -4.11 -51.09
N GLY A 8 34.16 -2.90 -51.06
CA GLY A 8 33.67 -1.80 -50.22
C GLY A 8 32.30 -1.27 -50.67
N THR A 9 32.03 -1.26 -51.97
CA THR A 9 30.78 -0.72 -52.54
C THR A 9 29.56 -1.59 -52.20
N LEU A 10 29.73 -2.92 -52.18
CA LEU A 10 28.66 -3.85 -51.84
C LEU A 10 28.33 -3.83 -50.34
N LEU A 11 29.34 -3.72 -49.46
CA LEU A 11 29.11 -3.58 -48.01
C LEU A 11 28.48 -2.22 -47.67
N ASN A 12 28.91 -1.13 -48.31
CA ASN A 12 28.30 0.17 -48.12
C ASN A 12 26.85 0.18 -48.60
N HIS A 13 26.51 -0.44 -49.72
CA HIS A 13 25.12 -0.48 -50.18
C HIS A 13 24.17 -1.28 -49.27
N THR A 14 24.62 -2.37 -48.65
CA THR A 14 23.77 -3.11 -47.70
C THR A 14 23.62 -2.36 -46.37
N VAL A 15 24.71 -1.84 -45.80
CA VAL A 15 24.64 -1.05 -44.55
C VAL A 15 23.81 0.22 -44.73
N HIS A 16 23.89 0.88 -45.89
CA HIS A 16 23.09 2.08 -46.17
C HIS A 16 21.61 1.76 -46.42
N ALA A 17 21.29 0.62 -47.02
CA ALA A 17 19.91 0.16 -47.21
C ALA A 17 19.26 -0.28 -45.89
N ASP A 18 19.98 -0.99 -45.02
CA ASP A 18 19.48 -1.37 -43.69
C ASP A 18 19.30 -0.14 -42.78
N TYR A 19 20.20 0.86 -42.89
CA TYR A 19 20.05 2.14 -42.20
C TYR A 19 18.87 2.96 -42.75
N GLU A 20 18.61 2.92 -44.07
CA GLU A 20 17.43 3.53 -44.69
C GLU A 20 16.12 2.83 -44.29
N LEU A 21 16.09 1.50 -44.16
CA LEU A 21 14.93 0.76 -43.67
C LEU A 21 14.66 0.99 -42.17
N ALA A 22 15.70 1.03 -41.34
CA ALA A 22 15.59 1.36 -39.93
C ALA A 22 15.14 2.81 -39.70
N THR A 23 15.64 3.76 -40.50
CA THR A 23 15.16 5.15 -40.43
C THR A 23 13.77 5.34 -41.03
N GLN A 24 13.41 4.64 -42.11
CA GLN A 24 12.05 4.66 -42.66
C GLN A 24 11.03 4.14 -41.65
N THR A 25 11.23 2.96 -41.07
CA THR A 25 10.34 2.39 -40.04
C THR A 25 10.26 3.25 -38.77
N GLY A 26 11.38 3.85 -38.35
CA GLY A 26 11.41 4.86 -37.29
C GLY A 26 10.63 6.15 -37.65
N THR A 27 10.68 6.60 -38.91
CA THR A 27 9.89 7.75 -39.36
C THR A 27 8.41 7.43 -39.53
N GLU A 28 8.02 6.23 -39.99
CA GLU A 28 6.62 5.82 -40.13
C GLU A 28 5.92 5.67 -38.77
N THR A 29 6.62 5.12 -37.78
CA THR A 29 6.14 5.08 -36.39
C THR A 29 6.05 6.49 -35.79
N PHE A 30 7.00 7.38 -36.06
CA PHE A 30 6.90 8.78 -35.61
C PHE A 30 5.78 9.57 -36.32
N ILE A 31 5.56 9.34 -37.62
CA ILE A 31 4.49 9.95 -38.42
C ILE A 31 3.11 9.48 -37.96
N SER A 32 2.94 8.21 -37.58
CA SER A 32 1.69 7.69 -37.04
C SER A 32 1.42 8.10 -35.58
N LEU A 33 2.47 8.33 -34.78
CA LEU A 33 2.33 8.88 -33.42
C LEU A 33 2.09 10.39 -33.39
N ARG A 34 2.60 11.13 -34.38
CA ARG A 34 2.44 12.59 -34.50
C ARG A 34 0.99 13.10 -34.38
N PRO A 35 -0.03 12.56 -35.08
CA PRO A 35 -1.42 13.01 -34.90
C PRO A 35 -1.98 12.71 -33.50
N ASN A 36 -1.54 11.63 -32.84
CA ASN A 36 -1.95 11.30 -31.48
C ASN A 36 -1.31 12.23 -30.43
N LEU A 37 -0.07 12.67 -30.67
CA LEU A 37 0.58 13.70 -29.86
C LEU A 37 -0.02 15.09 -30.11
N GLN A 38 -0.34 15.41 -31.36
CA GLN A 38 -0.91 16.70 -31.73
C GLN A 38 -2.35 16.86 -31.21
N THR A 39 -3.20 15.82 -31.31
CA THR A 39 -4.53 15.82 -30.67
C THR A 39 -4.46 15.88 -29.15
N LYS A 40 -3.49 15.23 -28.50
CA LYS A 40 -3.26 15.41 -27.05
C LYS A 40 -2.83 16.83 -26.71
N LEU A 41 -2.00 17.46 -27.54
CA LEU A 41 -1.56 18.85 -27.37
C LEU A 41 -2.75 19.82 -27.52
N ASP A 42 -3.62 19.61 -28.52
CA ASP A 42 -4.85 20.39 -28.72
C ASP A 42 -5.84 20.20 -27.54
N ILE A 43 -5.98 18.98 -27.01
CA ILE A 43 -6.78 18.70 -25.80
C ILE A 43 -6.21 19.40 -24.57
N LEU A 44 -4.89 19.37 -24.37
CA LEU A 44 -4.25 20.07 -23.26
C LEU A 44 -4.34 21.60 -23.41
N GLN A 45 -4.22 22.14 -24.63
CA GLN A 45 -4.44 23.57 -24.88
C GLN A 45 -5.88 24.01 -24.63
N THR A 46 -6.87 23.20 -25.01
CA THR A 46 -8.28 23.51 -24.72
C THR A 46 -8.62 23.38 -23.24
N GLN A 47 -8.02 22.42 -22.52
CA GLN A 47 -8.13 22.33 -21.06
C GLN A 47 -7.42 23.50 -20.34
N LEU A 48 -6.25 23.93 -20.83
CA LEU A 48 -5.56 25.12 -20.31
C LEU A 48 -6.40 26.39 -20.50
N LEU A 49 -7.01 26.57 -21.68
CA LEU A 49 -7.90 27.71 -21.93
C LEU A 49 -9.19 27.66 -21.10
N ALA A 50 -9.75 26.47 -20.86
CA ALA A 50 -10.91 26.30 -19.98
C ALA A 50 -10.58 26.66 -18.52
N THR A 51 -9.48 26.12 -17.99
CA THR A 51 -9.03 26.40 -16.60
C THR A 51 -8.62 27.85 -16.40
N LEU A 52 -7.93 28.48 -17.36
CA LEU A 52 -7.64 29.91 -17.31
C LEU A 52 -8.92 30.76 -17.28
N LYS A 53 -9.97 30.33 -17.99
CA LYS A 53 -11.27 31.00 -17.94
C LYS A 53 -11.97 30.80 -16.60
N GLU A 54 -11.98 29.58 -16.05
CA GLU A 54 -12.55 29.30 -14.72
C GLU A 54 -11.85 30.10 -13.62
N VAL A 55 -10.53 30.28 -13.71
CA VAL A 55 -9.76 31.14 -12.80
C VAL A 55 -10.16 32.62 -12.96
N ALA A 56 -10.32 33.13 -14.19
CA ALA A 56 -10.75 34.51 -14.42
C ALA A 56 -12.20 34.76 -13.94
N ASP A 57 -13.12 33.83 -14.22
CA ASP A 57 -14.51 33.90 -13.74
C ASP A 57 -14.56 33.84 -12.19
N ALA A 58 -13.67 33.09 -11.55
CA ALA A 58 -13.53 33.04 -10.08
C ALA A 58 -12.92 34.32 -9.48
N GLN A 59 -11.91 34.92 -10.14
CA GLN A 59 -11.32 36.20 -9.74
C GLN A 59 -12.35 37.33 -9.80
N TYR A 60 -13.11 37.43 -10.90
CA TYR A 60 -14.19 38.42 -11.03
C TYR A 60 -15.29 38.25 -9.97
N LEU A 61 -15.61 37.00 -9.58
CA LEU A 61 -16.53 36.77 -8.47
C LEU A 61 -15.94 37.19 -7.12
N ALA A 62 -14.63 37.02 -6.90
CA ALA A 62 -13.96 37.48 -5.68
C ALA A 62 -13.97 39.01 -5.57
N GLU A 63 -13.60 39.73 -6.65
CA GLU A 63 -13.70 41.20 -6.72
C GLU A 63 -15.12 41.69 -6.39
N LEU A 64 -16.15 41.06 -6.95
CA LEU A 64 -17.56 41.38 -6.65
C LEU A 64 -17.97 41.09 -5.19
N TRP A 65 -17.31 40.16 -4.51
CA TRP A 65 -17.53 39.93 -3.07
C TRP A 65 -16.76 40.93 -2.21
N GLU A 66 -15.57 41.36 -2.62
CA GLU A 66 -14.80 42.43 -1.96
C GLU A 66 -15.54 43.77 -2.04
N ASP A 67 -16.06 44.15 -3.21
CA ASP A 67 -16.92 45.34 -3.39
C ASP A 67 -18.13 45.31 -2.44
N ARG A 68 -18.79 44.15 -2.28
CA ARG A 68 -19.92 44.00 -1.35
C ARG A 68 -19.53 44.07 0.12
N ILE A 69 -18.31 43.69 0.47
CA ILE A 69 -17.79 43.81 1.82
C ILE A 69 -17.47 45.28 2.11
N LEU A 70 -16.91 46.01 1.14
CA LEU A 70 -16.70 47.46 1.22
C LEU A 70 -18.03 48.21 1.34
N ASP A 71 -19.01 47.95 0.48
CA ASP A 71 -20.38 48.52 0.58
C ASP A 71 -21.00 48.30 1.98
N ALA A 72 -20.77 47.13 2.58
CA ALA A 72 -21.28 46.77 3.90
C ALA A 72 -20.48 47.43 5.04
N GLN A 73 -19.18 47.66 4.85
CA GLN A 73 -18.34 48.43 5.78
C GLN A 73 -18.70 49.92 5.75
N GLU A 74 -18.85 50.53 4.57
CA GLU A 74 -19.32 51.92 4.43
C GLU A 74 -20.71 52.12 5.06
N GLN A 75 -21.63 51.16 4.89
CA GLN A 75 -22.94 51.18 5.58
C GLN A 75 -22.82 51.05 7.10
N LEU A 76 -21.85 50.26 7.60
CA LEU A 76 -21.58 50.15 9.04
C LEU A 76 -21.02 51.46 9.60
N GLU A 77 -20.04 52.06 8.92
CA GLU A 77 -19.44 53.34 9.30
C GLU A 77 -20.50 54.46 9.30
N MET A 78 -21.36 54.53 8.28
CA MET A 78 -22.50 55.45 8.25
C MET A 78 -23.46 55.23 9.43
N MET A 79 -23.77 53.98 9.80
CA MET A 79 -24.62 53.69 10.97
C MET A 79 -23.94 54.03 12.31
N ILE A 80 -22.61 53.91 12.40
CA ILE A 80 -21.84 54.32 13.58
C ILE A 80 -21.86 55.85 13.70
N LEU A 81 -21.67 56.58 12.60
CA LEU A 81 -21.68 58.05 12.58
C LEU A 81 -23.09 58.61 12.86
N ASP A 82 -24.15 57.98 12.34
CA ASP A 82 -25.54 58.30 12.69
C ASP A 82 -25.83 58.03 14.19
N LYS A 83 -25.21 57.00 14.79
CA LYS A 83 -25.30 56.71 16.23
C LYS A 83 -24.56 57.77 17.06
N GLU A 84 -23.32 58.09 16.72
CA GLU A 84 -22.50 59.08 17.42
C GLU A 84 -23.16 60.46 17.38
N THR A 85 -23.65 60.91 16.21
CA THR A 85 -24.39 62.19 16.10
C THR A 85 -25.79 62.17 16.74
N ALA A 86 -26.33 61.00 17.11
CA ALA A 86 -27.52 60.89 17.94
C ALA A 86 -27.17 60.96 19.44
N GLU A 87 -26.04 60.39 19.84
CA GLU A 87 -25.50 60.45 21.20
C GLU A 87 -25.05 61.87 21.55
N GLU A 88 -24.28 62.56 20.71
CA GLU A 88 -23.91 63.98 20.90
C GLU A 88 -25.15 64.89 21.06
N ARG A 89 -26.23 64.63 20.30
CA ARG A 89 -27.49 65.39 20.42
C ARG A 89 -28.24 65.07 21.70
N ALA A 90 -28.15 63.85 22.21
CA ALA A 90 -28.74 63.47 23.49
C ALA A 90 -27.98 64.14 24.65
N GLU A 91 -26.65 64.06 24.65
CA GLU A 91 -25.78 64.72 25.63
C GLU A 91 -25.97 66.24 25.64
N ALA A 92 -26.05 66.89 24.47
CA ALA A 92 -26.34 68.32 24.38
C ALA A 92 -27.73 68.68 24.96
N ALA A 93 -28.76 67.87 24.72
CA ALA A 93 -30.09 68.09 25.27
C ALA A 93 -30.14 67.85 26.79
N GLU A 94 -29.37 66.89 27.32
CA GLU A 94 -29.23 66.67 28.76
C GLU A 94 -28.53 67.87 29.42
N ALA A 95 -27.45 68.39 28.84
CA ALA A 95 -26.75 69.58 29.32
C ALA A 95 -27.65 70.85 29.31
N GLU A 96 -28.47 71.05 28.28
CA GLU A 96 -29.47 72.14 28.27
C GLU A 96 -30.50 71.98 29.40
N VAL A 97 -30.95 70.75 29.68
CA VAL A 97 -31.89 70.46 30.78
C VAL A 97 -31.24 70.71 32.15
N GLU A 98 -29.94 70.49 32.33
CA GLU A 98 -29.25 70.81 33.58
C GLU A 98 -29.09 72.32 33.78
N ASN A 99 -28.64 73.05 32.76
CA ASN A 99 -28.54 74.52 32.80
C ASN A 99 -29.90 75.18 33.12
N LEU A 100 -31.00 74.68 32.56
CA LEU A 100 -32.35 75.16 32.89
C LEU A 100 -32.76 74.88 34.36
N LYS A 101 -32.30 73.77 34.98
CA LYS A 101 -32.54 73.51 36.41
C LYS A 101 -31.77 74.51 37.28
N GLU A 102 -30.52 74.81 36.93
CA GLU A 102 -29.69 75.79 37.66
C GLU A 102 -30.28 77.19 37.60
N GLN A 103 -30.70 77.65 36.42
CA GLN A 103 -31.36 78.95 36.26
C GLN A 103 -32.66 79.05 37.07
N LEU A 104 -33.45 77.97 37.13
CA LEU A 104 -34.67 77.92 37.95
C LEU A 104 -34.35 78.04 39.45
N ALA A 105 -33.29 77.36 39.92
CA ALA A 105 -32.83 77.45 41.31
C ALA A 105 -32.43 78.88 41.71
N ILE A 106 -31.73 79.62 40.83
CA ILE A 106 -31.32 81.01 41.07
C ILE A 106 -32.55 81.93 41.19
N VAL A 107 -33.48 81.88 40.24
CA VAL A 107 -34.71 82.71 40.25
C VAL A 107 -35.57 82.42 41.49
N GLN A 108 -35.61 81.18 41.96
CA GLN A 108 -36.33 80.79 43.17
C GLN A 108 -35.77 81.46 44.43
N VAL A 109 -34.45 81.72 44.49
CA VAL A 109 -33.78 82.40 45.62
C VAL A 109 -34.05 83.90 45.58
N GLU A 110 -33.94 84.55 44.42
CA GLU A 110 -34.21 85.99 44.26
C GLU A 110 -35.64 86.38 44.67
N LEU A 111 -36.62 85.51 44.35
CA LEU A 111 -38.03 85.70 44.71
C LEU A 111 -38.32 85.61 46.22
N ASN A 112 -37.39 85.05 47.01
CA ASN A 112 -37.50 85.02 48.47
C ASN A 112 -36.90 86.29 49.09
N VAL A 113 -35.72 86.73 48.63
CA VAL A 113 -35.06 87.95 49.12
C VAL A 113 -35.92 89.20 48.89
N LEU A 114 -36.60 89.30 47.74
CA LEU A 114 -37.47 90.44 47.43
C LEU A 114 -38.76 90.50 48.26
N LYS A 115 -39.13 89.44 49.00
CA LYS A 115 -40.29 89.44 49.91
C LYS A 115 -39.98 89.96 51.30
N GLU A 116 -38.72 89.89 51.73
CA GLU A 116 -38.29 90.29 53.08
C GLU A 116 -37.97 91.80 53.17
N ALA A 117 -37.68 92.45 52.04
CA ALA A 117 -37.20 93.84 51.99
C ALA A 117 -38.28 94.95 52.02
N ASN A 118 -39.57 94.65 52.21
CA ASN A 118 -40.66 95.62 51.96
C ASN A 118 -41.58 95.92 53.19
N SER A 119 -41.02 96.04 54.40
CA SER A 119 -41.83 96.29 55.61
C SER A 119 -41.18 97.16 56.73
N ALA A 120 -41.14 98.50 56.55
CA ALA A 120 -41.08 99.49 57.64
C ALA A 120 -41.34 100.94 57.13
N SER A 121 -41.81 101.87 57.98
CA SER A 121 -42.49 103.13 57.59
C SER A 121 -41.98 104.43 58.28
N ALA A 122 -42.64 105.59 58.03
CA ALA A 122 -42.07 106.96 58.11
C ALA A 122 -42.64 107.94 59.19
N SER A 123 -41.90 109.06 59.43
CA SER A 123 -42.35 110.49 59.56
C SER A 123 -42.55 111.27 60.93
N ILE A 124 -42.11 112.57 60.95
CA ILE A 124 -42.62 113.80 61.68
C ILE A 124 -42.49 113.92 63.24
N GLY A 125 -42.37 115.08 63.96
CA GLY A 125 -42.08 116.54 63.67
C GLY A 125 -43.08 117.62 64.23
N VAL A 126 -42.70 118.64 65.04
CA VAL A 126 -43.57 119.79 65.57
C VAL A 126 -42.81 120.89 66.39
N ASP A 127 -43.39 122.11 66.59
CA ASP A 127 -43.22 123.08 67.74
C ASP A 127 -44.12 124.36 67.56
N ASP A 128 -44.17 125.41 68.43
CA ASP A 128 -44.62 125.62 69.85
C ASP A 128 -44.65 127.16 70.15
N ILE A 129 -45.55 127.71 71.01
CA ILE A 129 -45.52 129.02 71.75
C ILE A 129 -46.64 129.00 72.81
N LEU A 130 -46.53 129.16 74.15
CA LEU A 130 -45.67 129.89 75.12
C LEU A 130 -46.12 131.32 75.57
N HIS A 131 -46.54 131.37 76.84
CA HIS A 131 -46.17 132.36 77.87
C HIS A 131 -46.83 133.76 77.99
N ARG A 132 -47.61 133.90 79.08
CA ARG A 132 -47.49 134.97 80.11
C ARG A 132 -47.72 134.30 81.48
N GLN A 133 -46.74 133.89 82.29
CA GLN A 133 -45.68 134.67 82.98
C GLN A 133 -46.31 135.91 83.69
N LEU A 134 -46.13 136.18 85.00
CA LEU A 134 -45.05 135.76 85.91
C LEU A 134 -45.49 135.20 87.29
N ASP A 135 -46.75 135.33 87.75
CA ASP A 135 -47.10 134.93 89.13
C ASP A 135 -46.95 133.43 89.43
N LYS A 136 -46.88 132.59 88.38
CA LYS A 136 -46.55 131.17 88.53
C LYS A 136 -45.09 130.95 88.95
N GLU A 137 -44.16 131.88 88.67
CA GLU A 137 -42.71 131.66 88.79
C GLU A 137 -42.24 131.38 90.22
N LYS A 138 -42.93 131.94 91.23
CA LYS A 138 -42.60 131.68 92.64
C LYS A 138 -43.05 130.31 93.15
N ASN A 139 -44.09 129.73 92.55
CA ASN A 139 -44.48 128.34 92.80
C ASN A 139 -43.66 127.38 91.92
N ILE A 140 -43.36 127.76 90.67
CA ILE A 140 -42.45 127.03 89.77
C ILE A 140 -41.09 126.81 90.44
N LEU A 141 -40.51 127.77 91.17
CA LEU A 141 -39.22 127.54 91.85
C LEU A 141 -39.24 126.49 92.97
N LYS A 142 -40.41 126.18 93.56
CA LYS A 142 -40.54 125.07 94.54
C LYS A 142 -40.91 123.76 93.85
N ASP A 143 -41.79 123.81 92.85
CA ASP A 143 -42.11 122.65 92.01
C ASP A 143 -40.88 122.17 91.22
N ALA A 144 -40.04 123.08 90.74
CA ALA A 144 -38.82 122.78 89.98
C ALA A 144 -37.77 122.09 90.84
N LEU A 145 -37.66 122.40 92.14
CA LEU A 145 -36.73 121.70 93.04
C LEU A 145 -37.20 120.27 93.36
N LEU A 146 -38.50 120.04 93.48
CA LEU A 146 -39.04 118.68 93.62
C LEU A 146 -38.91 117.90 92.30
N ARG A 147 -39.28 118.51 91.17
CA ARG A 147 -39.11 117.90 89.84
C ARG A 147 -37.64 117.66 89.50
N LEU A 148 -36.70 118.48 89.95
CA LEU A 148 -35.25 118.24 89.75
C LEU A 148 -34.75 117.04 90.55
N ARG A 149 -35.32 116.77 91.74
CA ARG A 149 -35.04 115.51 92.46
C ARG A 149 -35.68 114.34 91.73
N ASP A 150 -36.96 114.45 91.37
CA ASP A 150 -37.71 113.34 90.79
C ASP A 150 -37.14 112.96 89.42
N VAL A 151 -36.78 113.94 88.58
CA VAL A 151 -36.03 113.73 87.34
C VAL A 151 -34.62 113.18 87.61
N ALA A 152 -33.92 113.59 88.67
CA ALA A 152 -32.62 113.00 89.00
C ALA A 152 -32.74 111.52 89.42
N GLU A 153 -33.79 111.15 90.18
CA GLU A 153 -34.07 109.76 90.55
C GLU A 153 -34.53 108.91 89.35
N GLU A 154 -35.29 109.49 88.42
CA GLU A 154 -35.65 108.87 87.13
C GLU A 154 -34.42 108.66 86.23
N MET A 155 -33.57 109.68 86.04
CA MET A 155 -32.32 109.56 85.26
C MET A 155 -31.36 108.54 85.88
N ASP A 156 -31.23 108.49 87.21
CA ASP A 156 -30.43 107.47 87.90
C ASP A 156 -31.01 106.05 87.70
N HIS A 157 -32.33 105.92 87.55
CA HIS A 157 -32.97 104.65 87.24
C HIS A 157 -32.74 104.24 85.78
N GLU A 158 -32.95 105.16 84.82
CA GLU A 158 -32.67 104.93 83.39
C GLU A 158 -31.19 104.62 83.11
N HIS A 159 -30.26 105.29 83.81
CA HIS A 159 -28.85 104.96 83.71
C HIS A 159 -28.54 103.58 84.28
N ARG A 160 -29.20 103.13 85.36
CA ARG A 160 -29.05 101.77 85.87
C ARG A 160 -29.65 100.72 84.94
N THR A 161 -30.83 100.94 84.37
CA THR A 161 -31.40 100.01 83.39
C THR A 161 -30.51 99.93 82.14
N ARG A 162 -30.03 101.07 81.63
CA ARG A 162 -29.11 101.07 80.48
C ARG A 162 -27.76 100.42 80.79
N ILE A 163 -27.23 100.55 82.01
CA ILE A 163 -26.05 99.79 82.44
C ILE A 163 -26.35 98.30 82.43
N THR A 164 -27.48 97.83 82.99
CA THR A 164 -27.82 96.40 82.98
C THR A 164 -28.11 95.85 81.57
N GLU A 165 -28.64 96.68 80.67
CA GLU A 165 -28.79 96.34 79.24
C GLU A 165 -27.43 96.21 78.56
N LEU A 166 -26.51 97.16 78.77
CA LEU A 166 -25.15 97.12 78.22
C LEU A 166 -24.33 95.95 78.79
N GLU A 167 -24.51 95.61 80.07
CA GLU A 167 -23.92 94.41 80.69
C GLU A 167 -24.49 93.12 80.08
N GLY A 168 -25.78 93.09 79.74
CA GLY A 168 -26.43 92.01 79.00
C GLY A 168 -25.91 91.88 77.56
N GLU A 169 -25.90 92.99 76.80
CA GLU A 169 -25.35 93.09 75.44
C GLU A 169 -23.87 92.64 75.42
N LEU A 170 -23.09 92.95 76.46
CA LEU A 170 -21.70 92.50 76.60
C LEU A 170 -21.60 90.98 76.82
N ILE A 171 -22.44 90.39 77.69
CA ILE A 171 -22.47 88.94 77.94
C ILE A 171 -22.88 88.19 76.66
N ASP A 172 -23.90 88.66 75.94
CA ASP A 172 -24.32 88.07 74.67
C ASP A 172 -23.24 88.22 73.59
N GLY A 173 -22.52 89.36 73.57
CA GLY A 173 -21.35 89.57 72.72
C GLY A 173 -20.22 88.58 73.01
N MET A 174 -19.91 88.33 74.29
CA MET A 174 -18.93 87.30 74.70
C MET A 174 -19.38 85.89 74.31
N ALA A 175 -20.67 85.56 74.48
CA ALA A 175 -21.23 84.28 74.07
C ALA A 175 -21.21 84.09 72.54
N LEU A 176 -21.42 85.16 71.77
CA LEU A 176 -21.29 85.16 70.32
C LEU A 176 -19.83 85.02 69.87
N GLN A 177 -18.88 85.66 70.56
CA GLN A 177 -17.46 85.50 70.30
C GLN A 177 -16.99 84.06 70.53
N VAL A 178 -17.37 83.44 71.66
CA VAL A 178 -17.07 82.01 71.92
C VAL A 178 -17.65 81.11 70.83
N LYS A 179 -18.90 81.37 70.38
CA LYS A 179 -19.48 80.64 69.24
C LYS A 179 -18.66 80.83 67.98
N TYR A 180 -18.31 82.07 67.63
CA TYR A 180 -17.49 82.40 66.45
C TYR A 180 -16.13 81.68 66.48
N GLU A 181 -15.44 81.69 67.61
CA GLU A 181 -14.19 80.97 67.82
C GLU A 181 -14.38 79.45 67.66
N THR A 182 -15.44 78.86 68.24
CA THR A 182 -15.72 77.42 68.04
C THR A 182 -16.08 77.06 66.59
N THR A 183 -16.80 77.92 65.87
CA THR A 183 -17.10 77.70 64.45
C THR A 183 -15.89 77.92 63.57
N GLY A 184 -15.00 78.86 63.92
CA GLY A 184 -13.72 79.05 63.23
C GLY A 184 -12.79 77.84 63.40
N LEU A 185 -12.70 77.29 64.62
CA LEU A 185 -11.98 76.04 64.86
C LEU A 185 -12.62 74.85 64.13
N ALA A 186 -13.95 74.77 64.05
CA ALA A 186 -14.63 73.73 63.29
C ALA A 186 -14.39 73.86 61.77
N LEU A 187 -14.34 75.09 61.25
CA LEU A 187 -14.01 75.40 59.86
C LEU A 187 -12.57 75.00 59.53
N VAL A 188 -11.58 75.44 60.32
CA VAL A 188 -10.16 75.06 60.13
C VAL A 188 -9.96 73.55 60.20
N ASN A 189 -10.68 72.84 61.08
CA ASN A 189 -10.65 71.36 61.12
C ASN A 189 -11.36 70.69 59.92
N ALA A 190 -12.25 71.40 59.22
CA ALA A 190 -12.87 70.93 57.98
C ALA A 190 -11.96 71.21 56.78
N GLU A 191 -11.33 72.40 56.73
CA GLU A 191 -10.30 72.78 55.75
C GLU A 191 -9.13 71.79 55.79
N LEU A 192 -8.55 71.52 56.97
CA LEU A 192 -7.48 70.51 57.12
C LEU A 192 -7.89 69.10 56.67
N ARG A 193 -9.19 68.75 56.78
CA ARG A 193 -9.69 67.46 56.28
C ARG A 193 -9.93 67.45 54.78
N ILE A 194 -10.15 68.61 54.18
CA ILE A 194 -10.21 68.77 52.73
C ILE A 194 -8.79 68.65 52.20
N ASP A 195 -7.80 69.35 52.76
CA ASP A 195 -6.38 69.21 52.43
C ASP A 195 -5.89 67.74 52.58
N ASP A 196 -6.25 67.05 53.68
CA ASP A 196 -5.94 65.62 53.89
C ASP A 196 -6.61 64.70 52.85
N LEU A 197 -7.75 65.10 52.25
CA LEU A 197 -8.47 64.33 51.22
C LEU A 197 -8.00 64.69 49.80
N GLU A 198 -7.61 65.93 49.56
CA GLU A 198 -6.98 66.39 48.32
C GLU A 198 -5.63 65.70 48.15
N THR A 199 -4.79 65.66 49.19
CA THR A 199 -3.52 64.90 49.15
C THR A 199 -3.72 63.39 48.96
N GLN A 200 -4.77 62.79 49.53
CA GLN A 200 -5.13 61.39 49.25
C GLN A 200 -5.65 61.19 47.81
N LEU A 201 -6.28 62.20 47.22
CA LEU A 201 -6.73 62.14 45.83
C LEU A 201 -5.54 62.26 44.87
N ASP A 202 -4.59 63.16 45.14
CA ASP A 202 -3.33 63.29 44.41
C ASP A 202 -2.52 61.98 44.47
N ASP A 203 -2.36 61.37 45.66
CA ASP A 203 -1.74 60.04 45.81
C ASP A 203 -2.45 58.96 44.97
N VAL A 204 -3.79 59.01 44.86
CA VAL A 204 -4.57 58.07 44.04
C VAL A 204 -4.36 58.33 42.54
N LEU A 205 -4.31 59.58 42.11
CA LEU A 205 -4.01 59.97 40.72
C LEU A 205 -2.60 59.53 40.32
N ASP A 206 -1.60 59.73 41.18
CA ASP A 206 -0.25 59.21 40.99
C ASP A 206 -0.25 57.67 40.85
N THR A 207 -1.06 56.95 41.64
CA THR A 207 -1.20 55.49 41.44
C THR A 207 -1.93 55.12 40.14
N GLU A 208 -2.85 55.95 39.63
CA GLU A 208 -3.48 55.74 38.34
C GLU A 208 -2.48 55.94 37.19
N GLU A 209 -1.64 56.99 37.23
CA GLU A 209 -0.54 57.16 36.27
C GLU A 209 0.44 55.98 36.29
N ILE A 210 0.80 55.48 37.48
CA ILE A 210 1.63 54.27 37.61
C ILE A 210 0.93 53.04 37.03
N VAL A 211 -0.38 52.88 37.23
CA VAL A 211 -1.16 51.78 36.64
C VAL A 211 -1.22 51.90 35.11
N LEU A 212 -1.43 53.11 34.56
CA LEU A 212 -1.38 53.36 33.12
C LEU A 212 0.00 53.04 32.54
N HIS A 213 1.07 53.49 33.17
CA HIS A 213 2.43 53.14 32.71
C HIS A 213 2.71 51.62 32.82
N LEU A 214 2.17 50.95 33.84
CA LEU A 214 2.27 49.50 33.96
C LEU A 214 1.42 48.76 32.91
N THR A 215 0.25 49.26 32.51
CA THR A 215 -0.57 48.64 31.45
C THR A 215 0.03 48.88 30.07
N GLU A 216 0.53 50.08 29.77
CA GLU A 216 1.32 50.35 28.55
C GLU A 216 2.52 49.42 28.46
N ARG A 217 3.31 49.33 29.55
CA ARG A 217 4.46 48.41 29.62
C ARG A 217 4.03 46.95 29.50
N ASN A 218 2.86 46.57 30.01
CA ASN A 218 2.34 45.21 29.88
C ASN A 218 1.90 44.92 28.44
N ILE A 219 1.32 45.89 27.73
CA ILE A 219 0.96 45.77 26.31
C ILE A 219 2.22 45.64 25.46
N ILE A 220 3.23 46.48 25.66
CA ILE A 220 4.53 46.39 24.96
C ILE A 220 5.17 45.02 25.21
N LEU A 221 5.27 44.57 26.47
CA LEU A 221 5.82 43.25 26.78
C LEU A 221 5.00 42.09 26.18
N HIS A 222 3.67 42.24 26.03
CA HIS A 222 2.87 41.26 25.31
C HIS A 222 3.15 41.29 23.80
N GLN A 223 3.32 42.47 23.20
CA GLN A 223 3.71 42.60 21.79
C GLN A 223 5.09 41.96 21.54
N ASP A 224 6.10 42.30 22.36
CA ASP A 224 7.43 41.68 22.34
C ASP A 224 7.34 40.14 22.46
N ILE A 225 6.49 39.62 23.36
CA ILE A 225 6.28 38.17 23.52
C ILE A 225 5.60 37.55 22.29
N GLN A 226 4.67 38.25 21.63
CA GLN A 226 4.05 37.73 20.40
C GLN A 226 5.02 37.77 19.21
N GLU A 227 5.82 38.83 19.07
CA GLU A 227 6.88 38.90 18.06
C GLU A 227 7.94 37.81 18.29
N MET A 228 8.38 37.61 19.54
CA MET A 228 9.27 36.49 19.88
C MET A 228 8.63 35.12 19.60
N ARG A 229 7.31 34.96 19.76
CA ARG A 229 6.62 33.71 19.39
C ARG A 229 6.59 33.48 17.89
N ILE A 230 6.27 34.51 17.10
CA ILE A 230 6.27 34.43 15.64
C ILE A 230 7.67 34.09 15.13
N THR A 231 8.71 34.77 15.63
CA THR A 231 10.11 34.45 15.25
C THR A 231 10.55 33.06 15.72
N ILE A 232 10.05 32.54 16.84
CA ILE A 232 10.29 31.13 17.24
C ILE A 232 9.59 30.16 16.28
N GLU A 233 8.32 30.41 15.91
CA GLU A 233 7.60 29.57 14.94
C GLU A 233 8.28 29.61 13.56
N GLU A 234 8.73 30.78 13.09
CA GLU A 234 9.54 30.92 11.87
C GLU A 234 10.85 30.11 11.97
N LEU A 235 11.60 30.24 13.07
CA LEU A 235 12.82 29.48 13.30
C LEU A 235 12.58 27.96 13.43
N GLU A 236 11.43 27.53 13.96
CA GLU A 236 11.03 26.13 13.98
C GLU A 236 10.68 25.62 12.58
N THR A 237 10.00 26.41 11.74
CA THR A 237 9.77 26.04 10.33
C THR A 237 11.07 25.96 9.51
N LEU A 238 12.01 26.88 9.76
CA LEU A 238 13.35 26.83 9.17
C LEU A 238 14.12 25.61 9.64
N ARG A 239 14.07 25.26 10.94
CA ARG A 239 14.71 24.04 11.45
C ARG A 239 14.11 22.78 10.82
N CYS A 240 12.79 22.69 10.67
CA CYS A 240 12.17 21.55 9.98
C CYS A 240 12.61 21.46 8.51
N LEU A 241 12.77 22.59 7.83
CA LEU A 241 13.29 22.62 6.46
C LEU A 241 14.78 22.25 6.39
N ASP A 242 15.59 22.66 7.37
CA ASP A 242 16.99 22.24 7.51
C ASP A 242 17.07 20.72 7.82
N ASP A 243 16.24 20.20 8.73
CA ASP A 243 16.12 18.78 9.07
C ASP A 243 15.74 17.95 7.80
N GLU A 244 14.78 18.42 7.00
CA GLU A 244 14.39 17.82 5.71
C GLU A 244 15.53 17.90 4.66
N LEU A 245 16.26 19.01 4.59
CA LEU A 245 17.40 19.15 3.69
C LEU A 245 18.57 18.24 4.11
N GLU A 246 18.83 18.09 5.41
CA GLU A 246 19.84 17.15 5.91
C GLU A 246 19.47 15.70 5.60
N GLU A 247 18.22 15.28 5.74
CA GLU A 247 17.77 13.92 5.34
C GLU A 247 17.98 13.69 3.83
N ASN A 248 17.57 14.65 2.99
CA ASN A 248 17.81 14.59 1.54
C ASN A 248 19.31 14.58 1.20
N HIS A 249 20.14 15.33 1.92
CA HIS A 249 21.59 15.33 1.73
C HIS A 249 22.23 13.99 2.12
N VAL A 250 21.83 13.39 3.25
CA VAL A 250 22.32 12.08 3.69
C VAL A 250 21.89 10.97 2.73
N ASP A 251 20.68 11.01 2.20
CA ASP A 251 20.21 10.00 1.24
C ASP A 251 20.85 10.17 -0.14
N THR A 252 21.10 11.40 -0.60
CA THR A 252 21.88 11.63 -1.83
C THR A 252 23.35 11.25 -1.66
N GLU A 253 23.97 11.48 -0.50
CA GLU A 253 25.31 10.99 -0.18
C GLU A 253 25.35 9.46 -0.18
N ARG A 254 24.38 8.79 0.46
CA ARG A 254 24.28 7.33 0.46
C ARG A 254 24.16 6.77 -0.96
N ALA A 255 23.30 7.34 -1.79
CA ALA A 255 23.15 6.92 -3.19
C ALA A 255 24.43 7.10 -4.01
N LEU A 256 25.18 8.18 -3.80
CA LEU A 256 26.48 8.41 -4.45
C LEU A 256 27.57 7.46 -3.93
N VAL A 257 27.56 7.11 -2.65
CA VAL A 257 28.46 6.08 -2.08
C VAL A 257 28.16 4.70 -2.66
N GLU A 258 26.87 4.33 -2.77
CA GLU A 258 26.45 3.08 -3.41
C GLU A 258 26.86 3.04 -4.90
N GLU A 259 26.71 4.15 -5.65
CA GLU A 259 27.20 4.23 -7.03
C GLU A 259 28.74 4.08 -7.10
N LEU A 260 29.49 4.73 -6.20
CA LEU A 260 30.95 4.57 -6.12
C LEU A 260 31.37 3.14 -5.79
N GLU A 261 30.70 2.45 -4.86
CA GLU A 261 30.98 1.05 -4.56
C GLU A 261 30.71 0.14 -5.77
N LEU A 262 29.61 0.36 -6.50
CA LEU A 262 29.32 -0.33 -7.75
C LEU A 262 30.40 -0.07 -8.82
N LYS A 263 30.85 1.19 -8.99
CA LYS A 263 31.93 1.53 -9.92
C LYS A 263 33.27 0.93 -9.49
N ASP A 264 33.58 0.85 -8.21
CA ASP A 264 34.77 0.15 -7.71
C ASP A 264 34.69 -1.37 -7.95
N ILE A 265 33.50 -1.98 -7.95
CA ILE A 265 33.32 -3.38 -8.33
C ILE A 265 33.54 -3.55 -9.84
N GLU A 266 32.92 -2.71 -10.69
CA GLU A 266 33.15 -2.70 -12.15
C GLU A 266 34.64 -2.55 -12.49
N ILE A 267 35.33 -1.58 -11.86
CA ILE A 267 36.77 -1.35 -12.04
C ILE A 267 37.58 -2.58 -11.63
N ARG A 268 37.26 -3.22 -10.49
CA ARG A 268 37.92 -4.46 -10.06
C ARG A 268 37.70 -5.61 -11.04
N GLU A 269 36.50 -5.77 -11.59
CA GLU A 269 36.26 -6.78 -12.63
C GLU A 269 37.05 -6.47 -13.92
N HIS A 270 37.04 -5.24 -14.39
CA HIS A 270 37.80 -4.82 -15.56
C HIS A 270 39.32 -5.01 -15.38
N VAL A 271 39.87 -4.73 -14.20
CA VAL A 271 41.27 -5.01 -13.86
C VAL A 271 41.57 -6.51 -13.89
N ASN A 272 40.72 -7.34 -13.29
CA ASN A 272 40.86 -8.80 -13.32
C ASN A 272 40.78 -9.36 -14.75
N ARG A 273 39.83 -8.88 -15.55
CA ARG A 273 39.66 -9.25 -16.97
C ARG A 273 40.86 -8.83 -17.82
N ALA A 274 41.40 -7.63 -17.59
CA ALA A 274 42.62 -7.17 -18.22
C ALA A 274 43.86 -7.96 -17.78
N GLY A 275 43.90 -8.46 -16.54
CA GLY A 275 44.89 -9.42 -16.06
C GLY A 275 44.84 -10.74 -16.83
N ALA A 276 43.66 -11.39 -16.83
CA ALA A 276 43.45 -12.64 -17.56
C ALA A 276 43.74 -12.54 -19.06
N LEU A 277 43.40 -11.41 -19.71
CA LEU A 277 43.77 -11.14 -21.10
C LEU A 277 45.28 -10.95 -21.31
N LYS A 278 46.00 -10.33 -20.37
CA LYS A 278 47.47 -10.23 -20.43
C LYS A 278 48.13 -11.59 -20.28
N ASP A 279 47.63 -12.43 -19.38
CA ASP A 279 48.15 -13.79 -19.17
C ASP A 279 47.87 -14.67 -20.41
N ALA A 280 46.65 -14.62 -20.96
CA ALA A 280 46.31 -15.28 -22.22
C ALA A 280 47.17 -14.79 -23.39
N CYS A 281 47.44 -13.48 -23.48
CA CYS A 281 48.39 -12.94 -24.45
C CYS A 281 49.82 -13.46 -24.22
N ALA A 282 50.29 -13.59 -22.98
CA ALA A 282 51.61 -14.13 -22.67
C ALA A 282 51.74 -15.62 -23.02
N ASP A 283 50.68 -16.41 -22.81
CA ASP A 283 50.61 -17.80 -23.24
C ASP A 283 50.53 -17.94 -24.76
N LEU A 284 49.76 -17.08 -25.44
CA LEU A 284 49.78 -16.98 -26.90
C LEU A 284 51.17 -16.60 -27.41
N ASP A 285 51.87 -15.67 -26.77
CA ASP A 285 53.24 -15.30 -27.11
C ASP A 285 54.23 -16.46 -26.89
N ARG A 286 54.03 -17.25 -25.82
CA ARG A 286 54.77 -18.49 -25.54
C ARG A 286 54.52 -19.56 -26.60
N THR A 287 53.26 -19.79 -27.00
CA THR A 287 52.93 -20.73 -28.08
C THR A 287 53.47 -20.23 -29.41
N ILE A 288 53.39 -18.94 -29.73
CA ILE A 288 54.00 -18.34 -30.94
C ILE A 288 55.52 -18.55 -30.95
N ARG A 289 56.21 -18.41 -29.80
CA ARG A 289 57.65 -18.75 -29.70
C ARG A 289 57.92 -20.23 -29.93
N GLN A 290 57.07 -21.12 -29.42
CA GLN A 290 57.14 -22.56 -29.68
C GLN A 290 56.85 -22.89 -31.15
N PHE A 291 55.84 -22.27 -31.77
CA PHE A 291 55.54 -22.39 -33.20
C PHE A 291 56.69 -21.85 -34.05
N ARG A 292 57.30 -20.70 -33.73
CA ARG A 292 58.49 -20.20 -34.42
C ARG A 292 59.67 -21.19 -34.30
N LYS A 293 59.90 -21.76 -33.12
CA LYS A 293 60.92 -22.81 -32.92
C LYS A 293 60.58 -24.09 -33.71
N ARG A 294 59.32 -24.51 -33.72
CA ARG A 294 58.85 -25.70 -34.46
C ARG A 294 58.84 -25.46 -35.97
N VAL A 295 58.59 -24.24 -36.45
CA VAL A 295 58.71 -23.85 -37.85
C VAL A 295 60.17 -23.79 -38.27
N LEU A 296 61.08 -23.29 -37.44
CA LEU A 296 62.53 -23.39 -37.70
C LEU A 296 63.00 -24.86 -37.74
N GLN A 297 62.53 -25.69 -36.81
CA GLN A 297 62.76 -27.14 -36.85
C GLN A 297 62.17 -27.74 -38.12
N LEU A 298 60.91 -27.48 -38.46
CA LEU A 298 60.25 -27.98 -39.66
C LEU A 298 60.89 -27.44 -40.94
N GLN A 299 61.47 -26.24 -40.95
CA GLN A 299 62.25 -25.74 -42.09
C GLN A 299 63.56 -26.49 -42.24
N SER A 300 64.25 -26.79 -41.13
CA SER A 300 65.44 -27.66 -41.16
C SER A 300 65.08 -29.11 -41.52
N GLU A 301 63.98 -29.65 -40.99
CA GLU A 301 63.43 -30.96 -41.32
C GLU A 301 63.01 -30.97 -42.79
N VAL A 302 62.36 -29.93 -43.34
CA VAL A 302 62.02 -29.78 -44.76
C VAL A 302 63.25 -29.60 -45.64
N GLN A 303 64.35 -29.01 -45.18
CA GLN A 303 65.62 -29.03 -45.90
C GLN A 303 66.20 -30.46 -45.92
N THR A 304 66.25 -31.16 -44.79
CA THR A 304 66.69 -32.57 -44.76
C THR A 304 65.71 -33.50 -45.49
N LEU A 305 64.43 -33.17 -45.54
CA LEU A 305 63.39 -33.92 -46.22
C LEU A 305 63.41 -33.61 -47.70
N ARG A 306 63.73 -32.40 -48.17
CA ARG A 306 64.00 -32.15 -49.60
C ARG A 306 65.18 -33.01 -50.08
N ILE A 307 66.24 -33.10 -49.28
CA ILE A 307 67.36 -34.02 -49.52
C ILE A 307 66.91 -35.50 -49.50
N LYS A 308 65.92 -35.87 -48.67
CA LYS A 308 65.32 -37.22 -48.64
C LYS A 308 64.15 -37.42 -49.62
N LEU A 309 63.66 -36.38 -50.28
CA LEU A 309 62.48 -36.36 -51.16
C LEU A 309 62.93 -36.33 -52.62
N GLU A 310 64.11 -35.78 -52.90
CA GLU A 310 64.97 -36.16 -54.03
C GLU A 310 65.32 -37.67 -54.01
N ILE A 311 65.24 -38.32 -52.82
CA ILE A 311 65.36 -39.78 -52.63
C ILE A 311 63.98 -40.48 -52.54
N ALA A 312 62.89 -39.73 -52.35
CA ALA A 312 61.54 -40.25 -52.08
C ALA A 312 60.44 -39.63 -52.95
N GLU A 313 60.74 -39.35 -54.22
CA GLU A 313 59.76 -39.00 -55.27
C GLU A 313 58.72 -40.12 -55.56
N SER A 314 58.71 -41.21 -54.77
CA SER A 314 57.94 -42.42 -55.03
C SER A 314 56.51 -42.43 -54.49
N ASN A 315 56.13 -41.63 -53.47
CA ASN A 315 54.82 -41.78 -52.80
C ASN A 315 54.18 -40.44 -52.38
N VAL A 316 53.23 -39.94 -53.18
CA VAL A 316 52.58 -38.62 -53.01
C VAL A 316 51.13 -38.72 -52.50
N HIS A 317 50.52 -39.90 -52.44
CA HIS A 317 49.06 -40.05 -52.23
C HIS A 317 48.59 -39.92 -50.77
N ASP A 318 49.36 -40.40 -49.79
CA ASP A 318 48.90 -40.47 -48.39
C ASP A 318 48.94 -39.13 -47.63
N ILE A 319 49.83 -38.22 -48.04
CA ILE A 319 50.08 -36.95 -47.34
C ILE A 319 48.95 -35.95 -47.64
N THR A 320 48.43 -35.94 -48.87
CA THR A 320 47.35 -35.05 -49.28
C THR A 320 46.03 -35.41 -48.59
N GLN A 321 45.69 -36.70 -48.49
CA GLN A 321 44.51 -37.16 -47.75
C GLN A 321 44.60 -36.83 -46.26
N LYS A 322 45.76 -37.07 -45.62
CA LYS A 322 45.98 -36.72 -44.20
C LYS A 322 45.92 -35.20 -43.96
N SER A 323 46.45 -34.39 -44.87
CA SER A 323 46.36 -32.92 -44.79
C SER A 323 44.92 -32.42 -44.92
N ALA A 324 44.10 -33.02 -45.80
CA ALA A 324 42.69 -32.67 -45.96
C ALA A 324 41.86 -33.05 -44.73
N ALA A 325 42.09 -34.23 -44.16
CA ALA A 325 41.43 -34.69 -42.94
C ALA A 325 41.75 -33.80 -41.72
N VAL A 326 43.00 -33.38 -41.56
CA VAL A 326 43.41 -32.45 -40.48
C VAL A 326 42.78 -31.08 -40.66
N MET A 327 42.66 -30.57 -41.89
CA MET A 327 41.99 -29.30 -42.16
C MET A 327 40.49 -29.38 -41.88
N ALA A 328 39.81 -30.45 -42.30
CA ALA A 328 38.40 -30.69 -42.00
C ALA A 328 38.13 -30.84 -40.50
N LEU A 329 39.03 -31.49 -39.76
CA LEU A 329 38.97 -31.57 -38.29
C LEU A 329 39.11 -30.18 -37.66
N ASN A 330 40.04 -29.36 -38.14
CA ASN A 330 40.24 -27.99 -37.64
C ASN A 330 39.00 -27.11 -37.90
N PHE A 331 38.37 -27.21 -39.07
CA PHE A 331 37.09 -26.54 -39.34
C PHE A 331 35.95 -27.04 -38.43
N ARG A 332 35.88 -28.34 -38.14
CA ARG A 332 34.90 -28.88 -37.16
C ARG A 332 35.16 -28.38 -35.75
N LEU A 333 36.42 -28.30 -35.32
CA LEU A 333 36.79 -27.74 -34.03
C LEU A 333 36.45 -26.24 -33.94
N GLN A 334 36.76 -25.45 -34.97
CA GLN A 334 36.41 -24.03 -35.03
C GLN A 334 34.88 -23.82 -35.05
N SER A 335 34.14 -24.62 -35.82
CA SER A 335 32.67 -24.63 -35.80
C SER A 335 32.13 -25.02 -34.42
N SER A 336 32.72 -26.02 -33.75
CA SER A 336 32.31 -26.44 -32.41
C SER A 336 32.59 -25.35 -31.37
N VAL A 337 33.72 -24.65 -31.45
CA VAL A 337 34.06 -23.53 -30.58
C VAL A 337 33.14 -22.34 -30.82
N TYR A 338 32.85 -21.99 -32.08
CA TYR A 338 31.90 -20.93 -32.43
C TYR A 338 30.49 -21.26 -31.94
N ASN A 339 30.01 -22.49 -32.17
CA ASN A 339 28.69 -22.93 -31.71
C ASN A 339 28.62 -22.93 -30.18
N HIS A 340 29.67 -23.37 -29.48
CA HIS A 340 29.72 -23.31 -28.02
C HIS A 340 29.77 -21.88 -27.49
N GLN A 341 30.49 -20.97 -28.17
CA GLN A 341 30.49 -19.55 -27.81
C GLN A 341 29.11 -18.91 -28.04
N ALA A 342 28.43 -19.25 -29.14
CA ALA A 342 27.06 -18.80 -29.41
C ALA A 342 26.08 -19.31 -28.34
N THR A 343 26.08 -20.61 -28.03
CA THR A 343 25.20 -21.16 -26.99
C THR A 343 25.54 -20.66 -25.58
N MET A 344 26.81 -20.33 -25.30
CA MET A 344 27.21 -19.67 -24.05
C MET A 344 26.65 -18.25 -23.97
N ILE A 345 26.75 -17.46 -25.04
CA ILE A 345 26.17 -16.10 -25.10
C ILE A 345 24.65 -16.17 -24.96
N GLU A 346 23.98 -17.05 -25.70
CA GLU A 346 22.53 -17.29 -25.56
C GLU A 346 22.17 -17.67 -24.12
N LEU A 347 22.90 -18.60 -23.49
CA LEU A 347 22.64 -19.06 -22.14
C LEU A 347 22.87 -17.97 -21.07
N GLU A 348 23.84 -17.07 -21.26
CA GLU A 348 23.99 -15.89 -20.40
C GLU A 348 22.86 -14.87 -20.61
N LEU A 349 22.38 -14.66 -21.85
CA LEU A 349 21.20 -13.83 -22.12
C LEU A 349 19.95 -14.42 -21.44
N TRP A 350 19.69 -15.73 -21.61
CA TRP A 350 18.58 -16.41 -20.91
C TRP A 350 18.71 -16.35 -19.37
N LYS A 351 19.93 -16.32 -18.82
CA LYS A 351 20.16 -16.10 -17.38
C LYS A 351 19.87 -14.66 -16.95
N MET A 352 20.13 -13.67 -17.80
CA MET A 352 19.76 -12.27 -17.56
C MET A 352 18.23 -12.14 -17.57
N ASP A 353 17.55 -12.59 -18.62
CA ASP A 353 16.08 -12.60 -18.72
C ASP A 353 15.42 -13.31 -17.53
N ALA A 354 15.95 -14.47 -17.11
CA ALA A 354 15.44 -15.21 -15.96
C ALA A 354 15.69 -14.50 -14.61
N ARG A 355 16.76 -13.72 -14.49
CA ARG A 355 17.05 -12.91 -13.30
C ARG A 355 16.14 -11.69 -13.25
N GLU A 356 16.04 -10.93 -14.34
CA GLU A 356 15.16 -9.78 -14.48
C GLU A 356 13.69 -10.17 -14.26
N GLY A 357 13.24 -11.29 -14.86
CA GLY A 357 11.90 -11.81 -14.65
C GLY A 357 11.63 -12.26 -13.21
N LYS A 358 12.65 -12.73 -12.48
CA LYS A 358 12.53 -13.03 -11.05
C LYS A 358 12.51 -11.75 -10.22
N GLU A 359 13.41 -10.81 -10.47
CA GLU A 359 13.47 -9.53 -9.76
C GLU A 359 12.18 -8.72 -9.95
N LEU A 360 11.62 -8.69 -11.17
CA LEU A 360 10.31 -8.12 -11.43
C LEU A 360 9.19 -8.83 -10.64
N LEU A 361 9.24 -10.16 -10.50
CA LEU A 361 8.28 -10.90 -9.68
C LEU A 361 8.44 -10.56 -8.18
N ASP A 362 9.67 -10.51 -7.68
CA ASP A 362 10.01 -10.17 -6.29
C ASP A 362 9.57 -8.72 -5.98
N ILE A 363 9.66 -7.78 -6.94
CA ILE A 363 9.15 -6.40 -6.85
C ILE A 363 7.63 -6.35 -6.93
N VAL A 364 6.98 -7.14 -7.79
CA VAL A 364 5.52 -7.12 -7.99
C VAL A 364 4.77 -7.85 -6.87
N GLN A 365 5.36 -8.90 -6.27
CA GLN A 365 4.70 -9.73 -5.26
C GLN A 365 4.16 -8.93 -4.05
N PRO A 366 4.88 -7.94 -3.47
CA PRO A 366 4.35 -7.06 -2.42
C PRO A 366 3.12 -6.21 -2.80
N TYR A 367 2.88 -5.94 -4.09
CA TYR A 367 1.70 -5.21 -4.55
C TYR A 367 0.45 -6.10 -4.71
N LEU A 368 0.60 -7.42 -4.58
CA LEU A 368 -0.53 -8.35 -4.70
C LEU A 368 -1.38 -8.32 -3.41
N PRO A 369 -2.72 -8.44 -3.51
CA PRO A 369 -3.58 -8.51 -2.32
C PRO A 369 -3.18 -9.69 -1.41
N GLN A 370 -3.24 -9.50 -0.09
CA GLN A 370 -2.85 -10.52 0.90
C GLN A 370 -3.52 -11.90 0.68
N ILE A 371 -4.77 -11.91 0.18
CA ILE A 371 -5.50 -13.12 -0.22
C ILE A 371 -4.69 -13.99 -1.19
N TYR A 372 -3.94 -13.37 -2.11
CA TYR A 372 -3.08 -14.11 -3.04
C TYR A 372 -1.99 -14.88 -2.29
N VAL A 373 -1.26 -14.21 -1.41
CA VAL A 373 -0.16 -14.79 -0.63
C VAL A 373 -0.66 -15.91 0.28
N ASP A 374 -1.78 -15.68 0.97
CA ASP A 374 -2.30 -16.62 1.97
C ASP A 374 -2.98 -17.86 1.34
N THR A 375 -3.66 -17.74 0.19
CA THR A 375 -4.46 -18.86 -0.39
C THR A 375 -4.13 -19.26 -1.82
N ASP A 376 -3.79 -18.31 -2.69
CA ASP A 376 -3.75 -18.55 -4.14
C ASP A 376 -2.33 -18.87 -4.65
N GLU A 377 -1.28 -18.42 -3.94
CA GLU A 377 0.13 -18.61 -4.32
C GLU A 377 0.47 -20.10 -4.50
N ASN A 378 0.05 -20.95 -3.57
CA ASN A 378 0.29 -22.40 -3.66
C ASN A 378 -0.39 -23.03 -4.89
N ALA A 379 -1.52 -22.48 -5.36
CA ALA A 379 -2.16 -22.95 -6.60
C ALA A 379 -1.36 -22.53 -7.85
N THR A 380 -0.83 -21.31 -7.89
CA THR A 380 0.13 -20.89 -8.94
C THR A 380 1.40 -21.75 -8.92
N ARG A 381 1.96 -22.00 -7.73
CA ARG A 381 3.16 -22.84 -7.56
C ARG A 381 2.90 -24.29 -7.98
N CYS A 382 1.72 -24.85 -7.70
CA CYS A 382 1.29 -26.18 -8.13
C CYS A 382 1.22 -26.33 -9.66
N TYR A 383 0.60 -25.36 -10.34
CA TYR A 383 0.57 -25.32 -11.81
C TYR A 383 1.98 -25.30 -12.42
N LEU A 384 2.84 -24.39 -11.95
CA LEU A 384 4.20 -24.24 -12.46
C LEU A 384 5.09 -25.44 -12.12
N LEU A 385 4.88 -26.08 -10.97
CA LEU A 385 5.56 -27.33 -10.57
C LEU A 385 5.32 -28.42 -11.61
N PHE A 386 4.07 -28.70 -11.98
CA PHE A 386 3.78 -29.73 -12.98
C PHE A 386 4.30 -29.41 -14.38
N GLN A 387 4.33 -28.12 -14.77
CA GLN A 387 5.03 -27.71 -16.00
C GLN A 387 6.54 -27.99 -15.94
N ARG A 388 7.20 -27.64 -14.83
CA ARG A 388 8.65 -27.91 -14.65
C ARG A 388 8.95 -29.40 -14.60
N LEU A 389 8.18 -30.19 -13.84
CA LEU A 389 8.33 -31.65 -13.76
C LEU A 389 8.22 -32.31 -15.14
N GLY A 390 7.22 -31.92 -15.95
CA GLY A 390 7.06 -32.41 -17.31
C GLY A 390 8.25 -32.07 -18.19
N ASN A 391 8.63 -30.79 -18.25
CA ASN A 391 9.75 -30.33 -19.07
C ASN A 391 11.10 -30.94 -18.64
N LYS A 392 11.32 -31.14 -17.33
CA LYS A 392 12.51 -31.79 -16.76
C LYS A 392 12.56 -33.28 -17.12
N ALA A 393 11.43 -34.00 -17.03
CA ALA A 393 11.34 -35.38 -17.48
C ALA A 393 11.58 -35.52 -18.99
N ASP A 394 10.97 -34.66 -19.83
CA ASP A 394 11.26 -34.61 -21.28
C ASP A 394 12.74 -34.35 -21.55
N LEU A 395 13.39 -33.45 -20.80
CA LEU A 395 14.82 -33.17 -20.94
C LEU A 395 15.67 -34.43 -20.67
N ILE A 396 15.40 -35.17 -19.59
CA ILE A 396 16.08 -36.44 -19.27
C ILE A 396 15.85 -37.47 -20.39
N ALA A 397 14.62 -37.65 -20.87
CA ALA A 397 14.32 -38.62 -21.93
C ALA A 397 15.01 -38.26 -23.27
N ASN A 398 15.04 -36.97 -23.63
CA ASN A 398 15.68 -36.49 -24.86
C ASN A 398 17.21 -36.59 -24.78
N THR A 399 17.82 -36.27 -23.64
CA THR A 399 19.28 -36.39 -23.44
C THR A 399 19.73 -37.85 -23.40
N ILE A 400 18.97 -38.75 -22.76
CA ILE A 400 19.21 -40.20 -22.85
C ILE A 400 19.11 -40.69 -24.31
N THR A 401 18.16 -40.18 -25.10
CA THR A 401 18.02 -40.51 -26.53
C THR A 401 19.25 -40.09 -27.33
N LEU A 402 19.76 -38.87 -27.09
CA LEU A 402 20.94 -38.32 -27.75
C LEU A 402 22.23 -39.07 -27.37
N ASN A 403 22.47 -39.30 -26.07
CA ASN A 403 23.68 -39.96 -25.59
C ASN A 403 23.82 -41.41 -26.11
N ASN A 404 22.70 -42.09 -26.36
CA ASN A 404 22.66 -43.47 -26.86
C ASN A 404 22.41 -43.58 -28.38
N GLY A 405 22.38 -42.46 -29.10
CA GLY A 405 22.23 -42.42 -30.56
C GLY A 405 20.95 -43.08 -31.09
N LEU A 406 19.84 -42.96 -30.34
CA LEU A 406 18.55 -43.57 -30.70
C LEU A 406 17.79 -42.71 -31.71
N PRO A 407 17.14 -43.30 -32.74
CA PRO A 407 16.96 -44.72 -33.01
C PRO A 407 18.05 -45.36 -33.90
N GLU A 408 19.06 -44.62 -34.36
CA GLU A 408 20.11 -45.12 -35.26
C GLU A 408 20.86 -46.34 -34.71
N SER A 409 21.16 -46.36 -33.41
CA SER A 409 21.83 -47.48 -32.73
C SER A 409 21.03 -48.80 -32.77
N LEU A 410 19.70 -48.74 -32.91
CA LEU A 410 18.83 -49.92 -33.03
C LEU A 410 18.88 -50.59 -34.42
N LYS A 411 19.50 -49.95 -35.42
CA LYS A 411 19.63 -50.49 -36.79
C LYS A 411 20.87 -51.39 -36.95
N GLY A 412 21.79 -51.37 -35.97
CA GLY A 412 23.06 -52.11 -35.99
C GLY A 412 23.07 -53.32 -35.04
N SER A 413 24.25 -53.60 -34.47
CA SER A 413 24.41 -54.53 -33.34
C SER A 413 23.88 -53.89 -32.06
N VAL A 414 22.89 -54.52 -31.43
CA VAL A 414 22.22 -53.99 -30.22
C VAL A 414 22.76 -54.72 -28.98
N SER A 415 23.03 -53.97 -27.91
CA SER A 415 23.42 -54.48 -26.59
C SER A 415 22.22 -54.58 -25.64
N ASP A 416 22.35 -55.38 -24.58
CA ASP A 416 21.34 -55.52 -23.52
C ASP A 416 21.05 -54.18 -22.84
N GLU A 417 22.10 -53.38 -22.63
CA GLU A 417 21.99 -52.02 -22.11
C GLU A 417 20.98 -51.14 -22.87
N LEU A 418 20.89 -51.27 -24.19
CA LEU A 418 19.96 -50.49 -25.01
C LEU A 418 18.49 -50.87 -24.76
N ILE A 419 18.21 -52.13 -24.37
CA ILE A 419 16.86 -52.54 -23.94
C ILE A 419 16.48 -51.80 -22.65
N GLY A 420 17.40 -51.76 -21.69
CA GLY A 420 17.26 -51.00 -20.44
C GLY A 420 17.02 -49.51 -20.70
N VAL A 421 17.80 -48.91 -21.59
CA VAL A 421 17.65 -47.50 -22.01
C VAL A 421 16.29 -47.23 -22.66
N CYS A 422 15.84 -48.07 -23.59
CA CYS A 422 14.53 -47.90 -24.24
C CYS A 422 13.36 -47.99 -23.24
N ASN A 423 13.39 -48.96 -22.32
CA ASN A 423 12.39 -49.10 -21.26
C ASN A 423 12.41 -47.86 -20.34
N MET A 424 13.59 -47.47 -19.85
CA MET A 424 13.80 -46.30 -19.00
C MET A 424 13.21 -45.02 -19.63
N ARG A 425 13.55 -44.75 -20.89
CA ARG A 425 13.03 -43.61 -21.65
C ARG A 425 11.51 -43.63 -21.76
N GLY A 426 10.91 -44.79 -22.02
CA GLY A 426 9.45 -44.95 -22.03
C GLY A 426 8.79 -44.62 -20.68
N ARG A 427 9.40 -45.01 -19.55
CA ARG A 427 8.93 -44.65 -18.20
C ARG A 427 9.06 -43.14 -17.93
N ILE A 428 10.17 -42.53 -18.32
CA ILE A 428 10.38 -41.09 -18.16
C ILE A 428 9.34 -40.29 -18.96
N TYR A 429 9.11 -40.63 -20.23
CA TYR A 429 8.06 -39.97 -21.02
C TYR A 429 6.67 -40.17 -20.41
N ALA A 430 6.33 -41.35 -19.89
CA ALA A 430 5.06 -41.57 -19.22
C ALA A 430 4.86 -40.61 -18.02
N LEU A 431 5.89 -40.39 -17.20
CA LEU A 431 5.87 -39.39 -16.12
C LEU A 431 5.75 -37.96 -16.66
N SER A 432 6.50 -37.62 -17.72
CA SER A 432 6.43 -36.30 -18.37
C SER A 432 5.02 -35.97 -18.85
N ILE A 433 4.44 -36.85 -19.67
CA ILE A 433 3.07 -36.75 -20.20
C ILE A 433 2.09 -36.59 -19.04
N LEU A 434 2.23 -37.38 -17.98
CA LEU A 434 1.36 -37.30 -16.81
C LEU A 434 1.41 -35.92 -16.15
N CYS A 435 2.61 -35.36 -15.94
CA CYS A 435 2.79 -34.02 -15.39
C CYS A 435 2.23 -32.94 -16.34
N GLN A 436 2.40 -33.10 -17.66
CA GLN A 436 1.80 -32.20 -18.65
C GLN A 436 0.27 -32.24 -18.63
N ARG A 437 -0.35 -33.41 -18.38
CA ARG A 437 -1.81 -33.54 -18.18
C ARG A 437 -2.29 -32.80 -16.93
N PHE A 438 -1.58 -32.90 -15.80
CA PHE A 438 -1.85 -32.07 -14.61
C PHE A 438 -1.83 -30.57 -14.96
N ALA A 439 -0.75 -30.10 -15.61
CA ALA A 439 -0.63 -28.70 -15.99
C ALA A 439 -1.75 -28.24 -16.95
N ALA A 440 -2.16 -29.07 -17.90
CA ALA A 440 -3.24 -28.76 -18.84
C ALA A 440 -4.60 -28.57 -18.16
N ILE A 441 -4.93 -29.44 -17.18
CA ILE A 441 -6.18 -29.35 -16.41
C ILE A 441 -6.12 -28.13 -15.49
N ILE A 442 -5.04 -27.96 -14.72
CA ILE A 442 -4.89 -26.83 -13.79
C ILE A 442 -4.92 -25.47 -14.53
N ARG A 443 -4.46 -25.41 -15.80
CA ARG A 443 -4.55 -24.21 -16.65
C ARG A 443 -5.97 -23.82 -17.08
N ARG A 444 -6.93 -24.74 -17.01
CA ARG A 444 -8.27 -24.62 -17.63
C ARG A 444 -9.43 -24.96 -16.68
N CYS A 445 -9.16 -25.46 -15.48
CA CYS A 445 -10.17 -25.82 -14.50
C CYS A 445 -10.87 -24.58 -13.91
N ASP A 446 -11.94 -24.82 -13.17
CA ASP A 446 -12.61 -23.79 -12.37
C ASP A 446 -11.73 -23.31 -11.20
N VAL A 447 -12.13 -22.18 -10.61
CA VAL A 447 -11.40 -21.53 -9.51
C VAL A 447 -11.36 -22.39 -8.25
N ASP A 448 -12.43 -23.11 -7.90
CA ASP A 448 -12.48 -23.90 -6.68
C ASP A 448 -11.57 -25.13 -6.80
N SER A 449 -11.56 -25.77 -7.96
CA SER A 449 -10.61 -26.86 -8.28
C SER A 449 -9.16 -26.37 -8.27
N PHE A 450 -8.88 -25.21 -8.89
CA PHE A 450 -7.54 -24.60 -8.87
C PHE A 450 -7.01 -24.40 -7.44
N LEU A 451 -7.83 -23.84 -6.55
CA LEU A 451 -7.46 -23.64 -5.14
C LEU A 451 -7.35 -24.96 -4.35
N LYS A 452 -8.14 -26.00 -4.68
CA LYS A 452 -7.97 -27.35 -4.10
C LYS A 452 -6.62 -27.95 -4.49
N PHE A 453 -6.19 -27.83 -5.75
CA PHE A 453 -4.87 -28.31 -6.19
C PHE A 453 -3.71 -27.53 -5.54
N GLY A 454 -3.91 -26.25 -5.24
CA GLY A 454 -2.96 -25.48 -4.43
C GLY A 454 -2.70 -26.07 -3.05
N ARG A 455 -3.74 -26.61 -2.38
CA ARG A 455 -3.57 -27.24 -1.06
C ARG A 455 -2.72 -28.51 -1.08
N LEU A 456 -2.66 -29.20 -2.24
CA LEU A 456 -1.85 -30.40 -2.44
C LEU A 456 -0.39 -30.08 -2.86
N TYR A 457 -0.06 -28.82 -3.15
CA TYR A 457 1.30 -28.42 -3.55
C TYR A 457 2.43 -28.93 -2.63
N PRO A 458 2.31 -28.91 -1.28
CA PRO A 458 3.37 -29.41 -0.39
C PRO A 458 3.64 -30.91 -0.53
N GLU A 459 2.66 -31.70 -0.98
CA GLU A 459 2.81 -33.14 -1.21
C GLU A 459 3.58 -33.42 -2.51
N PHE A 460 3.45 -32.54 -3.51
CA PHE A 460 4.10 -32.69 -4.82
C PHE A 460 5.49 -32.04 -4.90
N ALA A 461 5.74 -30.96 -4.14
CA ALA A 461 6.99 -30.23 -4.17
C ALA A 461 8.28 -31.10 -3.96
N PRO A 462 8.28 -32.16 -3.13
CA PRO A 462 9.45 -33.05 -2.99
C PRO A 462 9.82 -33.81 -4.28
N ALA A 463 8.86 -34.06 -5.18
CA ALA A 463 9.11 -34.80 -6.42
C ALA A 463 10.05 -34.03 -7.37
N GLU A 464 10.00 -32.70 -7.39
CA GLU A 464 10.88 -31.87 -8.23
C GLU A 464 12.35 -32.02 -7.83
N ARG A 465 12.64 -31.99 -6.53
CA ARG A 465 14.01 -32.24 -6.02
C ARG A 465 14.54 -33.61 -6.44
N LYS A 466 13.66 -34.62 -6.57
CA LYS A 466 14.05 -35.96 -6.99
C LYS A 466 14.38 -36.04 -8.48
N ILE A 467 13.64 -35.33 -9.32
CA ILE A 467 13.98 -35.21 -10.76
C ILE A 467 15.27 -34.39 -10.94
N ASP A 468 15.47 -33.34 -10.14
CA ASP A 468 16.68 -32.52 -10.18
C ASP A 468 17.95 -33.33 -9.86
N LEU A 469 17.89 -34.24 -8.89
CA LEU A 469 18.99 -35.19 -8.62
C LEU A 469 19.34 -36.04 -9.85
N TYR A 470 18.36 -36.49 -10.64
CA TYR A 470 18.63 -37.26 -11.86
C TYR A 470 19.17 -36.40 -13.01
N ILE A 471 18.81 -35.12 -13.08
CA ILE A 471 19.44 -34.17 -14.01
C ILE A 471 20.91 -33.95 -13.62
N ASP A 472 21.19 -33.69 -12.33
CA ASP A 472 22.55 -33.50 -11.82
C ASP A 472 23.43 -34.74 -12.03
N SER A 473 22.90 -35.95 -11.82
CA SER A 473 23.61 -37.21 -12.08
C SER A 473 23.85 -37.44 -13.57
N LEU A 474 22.88 -37.11 -14.43
CA LEU A 474 23.03 -37.21 -15.88
C LEU A 474 24.04 -36.20 -16.45
N MET A 475 24.13 -35.00 -15.87
CA MET A 475 25.17 -34.01 -16.21
C MET A 475 26.59 -34.47 -15.87
N LYS A 476 26.75 -35.43 -14.95
CA LYS A 476 28.03 -36.04 -14.57
C LYS A 476 28.30 -37.38 -15.25
N ASP A 477 27.34 -37.90 -16.01
CA ASP A 477 27.33 -39.26 -16.55
C ASP A 477 27.34 -40.37 -15.47
N GLU A 478 26.80 -40.06 -14.28
CA GLU A 478 26.75 -40.91 -13.07
C GLU A 478 25.33 -41.45 -12.78
N LEU A 479 24.44 -41.49 -13.78
CA LEU A 479 23.03 -41.84 -13.60
C LEU A 479 22.81 -43.34 -13.37
N ASP A 480 22.42 -43.72 -12.14
CA ASP A 480 21.89 -45.07 -11.87
C ASP A 480 20.55 -45.27 -12.60
N ARG A 481 20.57 -46.13 -13.61
CA ARG A 481 19.41 -46.44 -14.46
C ARG A 481 18.32 -47.20 -13.69
N ILE A 482 18.68 -48.03 -12.72
CA ILE A 482 17.74 -48.89 -11.97
C ILE A 482 16.99 -48.04 -10.94
N GLU A 483 17.71 -47.29 -10.10
CA GLU A 483 17.11 -46.42 -9.09
C GLU A 483 16.17 -45.39 -9.75
N CYS A 484 16.62 -44.78 -10.85
CA CYS A 484 15.84 -43.82 -11.60
C CYS A 484 14.53 -44.42 -12.17
N VAL A 485 14.58 -45.63 -12.76
CA VAL A 485 13.37 -46.30 -13.25
C VAL A 485 12.40 -46.65 -12.13
N ASP A 486 12.88 -47.26 -11.04
CA ASP A 486 12.04 -47.64 -9.90
C ASP A 486 11.31 -46.43 -9.30
N ASP A 487 12.00 -45.31 -9.17
CA ASP A 487 11.44 -44.10 -8.58
C ASP A 487 10.53 -43.33 -9.53
N ILE A 488 10.80 -43.34 -10.83
CA ILE A 488 9.87 -42.82 -11.84
C ILE A 488 8.60 -43.67 -11.88
N VAL A 489 8.67 -44.99 -11.71
CA VAL A 489 7.47 -45.84 -11.60
C VAL A 489 6.68 -45.51 -10.32
N LYS A 490 7.34 -45.28 -9.18
CA LYS A 490 6.67 -44.82 -7.94
C LYS A 490 5.98 -43.46 -8.12
N LEU A 491 6.65 -42.47 -8.73
CA LEU A 491 6.06 -41.16 -9.02
C LEU A 491 4.89 -41.26 -10.01
N THR A 492 5.04 -42.05 -11.08
CA THR A 492 3.99 -42.25 -12.10
C THR A 492 2.76 -42.94 -11.52
N THR A 493 2.93 -43.89 -10.59
CA THR A 493 1.80 -44.57 -9.93
C THR A 493 1.10 -43.67 -8.90
N GLN A 494 1.86 -42.90 -8.11
CA GLN A 494 1.30 -41.90 -7.18
C GLN A 494 0.50 -40.83 -7.91
N PHE A 495 1.09 -40.21 -8.94
CA PHE A 495 0.41 -39.22 -9.77
C PHE A 495 -0.74 -39.84 -10.57
N GLY A 496 -0.63 -41.09 -11.01
CA GLY A 496 -1.68 -41.81 -11.73
C GLY A 496 -2.96 -41.98 -10.89
N TYR A 497 -2.81 -42.43 -9.64
CA TYR A 497 -3.93 -42.52 -8.68
C TYR A 497 -4.62 -41.17 -8.45
N LEU A 498 -3.85 -40.08 -8.42
CA LEU A 498 -4.38 -38.73 -8.27
C LEU A 498 -5.14 -38.25 -9.52
N VAL A 499 -4.68 -38.63 -10.72
CA VAL A 499 -5.45 -38.40 -11.96
C VAL A 499 -6.79 -39.14 -11.92
N GLU A 500 -6.80 -40.41 -11.51
CA GLU A 500 -8.04 -41.19 -11.37
C GLU A 500 -8.97 -40.63 -10.27
N THR A 501 -8.41 -40.06 -9.20
CA THR A 501 -9.20 -39.55 -8.06
C THR A 501 -9.77 -38.15 -8.31
N TYR A 502 -9.01 -37.25 -8.97
CA TYR A 502 -9.35 -35.83 -9.08
C TYR A 502 -9.70 -35.36 -10.50
N PHE A 503 -9.34 -36.10 -11.54
CA PHE A 503 -9.54 -35.71 -12.93
C PHE A 503 -10.49 -36.62 -13.71
N ASP A 504 -11.17 -37.57 -13.06
CA ASP A 504 -12.21 -38.34 -13.73
C ASP A 504 -13.33 -37.41 -14.22
N GLY A 505 -13.78 -37.62 -15.46
CA GLY A 505 -14.71 -36.74 -16.16
C GLY A 505 -14.14 -35.41 -16.70
N PHE A 506 -12.84 -35.10 -16.52
CA PHE A 506 -12.22 -33.92 -17.18
C PHE A 506 -11.67 -34.27 -18.57
N GLU A 507 -11.99 -33.43 -19.56
CA GLU A 507 -11.51 -33.53 -20.96
C GLU A 507 -10.49 -32.43 -21.32
N LEU A 508 -10.08 -31.62 -20.33
CA LEU A 508 -9.19 -30.48 -20.50
C LEU A 508 -7.72 -30.85 -20.79
N ASP A 509 -7.35 -32.13 -20.59
CA ASP A 509 -6.04 -32.74 -20.92
C ASP A 509 -6.04 -33.47 -22.27
N LEU A 510 -7.11 -33.39 -23.08
CA LEU A 510 -7.28 -34.21 -24.29
C LEU A 510 -6.04 -34.22 -25.19
N ALA A 511 -5.49 -33.06 -25.52
CA ALA A 511 -4.29 -32.96 -26.36
C ALA A 511 -3.05 -33.63 -25.73
N GLN A 512 -2.88 -33.52 -24.41
CA GLN A 512 -1.80 -34.17 -23.65
C GLN A 512 -2.01 -35.69 -23.54
N ARG A 513 -3.26 -36.14 -23.49
CA ARG A 513 -3.64 -37.56 -23.52
C ARG A 513 -3.36 -38.18 -24.89
N GLU A 514 -3.65 -37.44 -25.97
CA GLU A 514 -3.43 -37.84 -27.36
C GLU A 514 -1.95 -37.94 -27.73
N ILE A 515 -1.15 -36.89 -27.47
CA ILE A 515 0.31 -36.97 -27.62
C ILE A 515 0.89 -38.07 -26.72
N GLY A 516 0.28 -38.29 -25.55
CA GLY A 516 0.64 -39.37 -24.65
C GLY A 516 0.60 -40.75 -25.30
N TYR A 517 -0.52 -41.09 -25.96
CA TYR A 517 -0.65 -42.36 -26.70
C TYR A 517 0.32 -42.48 -27.88
N ILE A 518 0.66 -41.37 -28.55
CA ILE A 518 1.59 -41.38 -29.69
C ILE A 518 3.04 -41.56 -29.21
N VAL A 519 3.43 -40.93 -28.10
CA VAL A 519 4.78 -41.03 -27.52
C VAL A 519 4.99 -42.36 -26.80
N SER A 520 3.97 -42.95 -26.16
CA SER A 520 4.05 -44.32 -25.64
C SER A 520 4.23 -45.33 -26.77
N PHE A 521 3.44 -45.20 -27.84
CA PHE A 521 3.57 -45.97 -29.08
C PHE A 521 4.98 -45.85 -29.70
N ASP A 522 5.52 -44.64 -29.86
CA ASP A 522 6.87 -44.41 -30.38
C ASP A 522 7.99 -44.99 -29.49
N SER A 523 7.77 -44.98 -28.17
CA SER A 523 8.70 -45.54 -27.18
C SER A 523 8.67 -47.07 -27.15
N ASP A 524 7.48 -47.67 -27.18
CA ASP A 524 7.29 -49.11 -27.19
C ASP A 524 7.80 -49.74 -28.51
N LEU A 525 7.74 -49.02 -29.64
CA LEU A 525 8.37 -49.44 -30.90
C LEU A 525 9.89 -49.59 -30.77
N ASP A 526 10.57 -48.66 -30.09
CA ASP A 526 12.02 -48.74 -29.87
C ASP A 526 12.39 -49.83 -28.86
N LEU A 527 11.55 -50.09 -27.87
CA LEU A 527 11.70 -51.21 -26.95
C LEU A 527 11.54 -52.57 -27.67
N PHE A 528 10.59 -52.65 -28.61
CA PHE A 528 10.45 -53.78 -29.52
C PHE A 528 11.70 -53.99 -30.38
N ALA A 529 12.18 -52.94 -31.04
CA ALA A 529 13.37 -53.00 -31.88
C ALA A 529 14.65 -53.30 -31.11
N ALA A 530 14.81 -52.76 -29.90
CA ALA A 530 15.95 -53.08 -29.04
C ALA A 530 15.97 -54.58 -28.67
N SER A 531 14.82 -55.10 -28.23
CA SER A 531 14.71 -56.51 -27.80
C SER A 531 14.91 -57.48 -28.98
N ILE A 532 14.28 -57.24 -30.13
CA ILE A 532 14.44 -58.07 -31.35
C ILE A 532 15.84 -57.93 -31.95
N GLY A 533 16.38 -56.71 -32.00
CA GLY A 533 17.73 -56.42 -32.48
C GLY A 533 18.81 -57.07 -31.61
N PHE A 534 18.62 -57.11 -30.29
CA PHE A 534 19.50 -57.80 -29.36
C PHE A 534 19.50 -59.31 -29.58
N CYS A 535 18.32 -59.96 -29.63
CA CYS A 535 18.20 -61.39 -29.94
C CYS A 535 18.89 -61.72 -31.28
N LYS A 536 18.65 -60.91 -32.31
CA LYS A 536 19.31 -61.06 -33.62
C LYS A 536 20.84 -60.92 -33.51
N THR A 537 21.33 -59.95 -32.73
CA THR A 537 22.77 -59.72 -32.54
C THR A 537 23.43 -60.89 -31.83
N LEU A 538 22.85 -61.41 -30.74
CA LEU A 538 23.35 -62.58 -30.03
C LEU A 538 23.38 -63.83 -30.92
N VAL A 539 22.26 -64.16 -31.57
CA VAL A 539 22.18 -65.31 -32.49
C VAL A 539 23.20 -65.20 -33.61
N THR A 540 23.34 -64.02 -34.22
CA THR A 540 24.31 -63.79 -35.29
C THR A 540 25.74 -63.94 -34.78
N SER A 541 26.05 -63.47 -33.57
CA SER A 541 27.38 -63.63 -32.97
C SER A 541 27.76 -65.09 -32.72
N LEU A 542 26.81 -65.92 -32.25
CA LEU A 542 27.05 -67.34 -31.98
C LEU A 542 27.12 -68.18 -33.27
N VAL A 543 26.33 -67.84 -34.29
CA VAL A 543 26.37 -68.54 -35.59
C VAL A 543 27.62 -68.20 -36.41
N GLN A 544 28.27 -67.05 -36.13
CA GLN A 544 29.52 -66.64 -36.77
C GLN A 544 30.78 -67.09 -36.02
N ASP A 545 30.65 -67.64 -34.82
CA ASP A 545 31.78 -68.09 -33.99
C ASP A 545 32.12 -69.55 -34.31
N GLU A 546 33.34 -69.76 -34.86
CA GLU A 546 33.83 -71.05 -35.35
C GLU A 546 33.97 -72.12 -34.25
N GLU A 547 33.99 -71.74 -32.96
CA GLU A 547 34.06 -72.68 -31.84
C GLU A 547 32.68 -73.27 -31.45
N THR A 548 31.58 -72.72 -31.98
CA THR A 548 30.21 -73.08 -31.58
C THR A 548 29.70 -74.32 -32.31
N ILE A 549 29.26 -75.34 -31.55
CA ILE A 549 28.64 -76.54 -32.13
C ILE A 549 27.17 -76.22 -32.45
N LEU A 550 26.81 -76.23 -33.73
CA LEU A 550 25.44 -75.97 -34.20
C LEU A 550 24.63 -77.27 -34.31
N ASP A 551 23.50 -77.37 -33.60
CA ASP A 551 22.54 -78.48 -33.74
C ASP A 551 21.23 -77.98 -34.38
N LEU A 552 21.07 -78.32 -35.66
CA LEU A 552 20.12 -77.70 -36.58
C LEU A 552 19.03 -78.67 -37.07
N GLU A 553 19.14 -79.96 -36.73
CA GLU A 553 18.29 -81.04 -37.26
C GLU A 553 18.12 -80.97 -38.81
N GLU A 554 16.88 -80.85 -39.31
CA GLU A 554 16.55 -80.70 -40.73
C GLU A 554 16.30 -79.22 -41.14
N TYR A 555 16.57 -78.25 -40.26
CA TYR A 555 16.16 -76.85 -40.42
C TYR A 555 17.34 -75.90 -40.72
N ASP A 556 17.06 -74.85 -41.49
CA ASP A 556 18.02 -73.80 -41.84
C ASP A 556 17.84 -72.57 -40.94
N ILE A 557 18.89 -72.19 -40.20
CA ILE A 557 18.90 -71.00 -39.32
C ILE A 557 18.58 -69.73 -40.12
N GLU A 558 19.05 -69.63 -41.37
CA GLU A 558 18.82 -68.44 -42.17
C GLU A 558 17.33 -68.24 -42.43
N ILE A 559 16.62 -69.33 -42.77
CA ILE A 559 15.21 -69.33 -43.15
C ILE A 559 14.29 -69.24 -41.93
N GLU A 560 14.54 -70.00 -40.87
CA GLU A 560 13.66 -70.11 -39.70
C GLU A 560 13.87 -69.00 -38.66
N LEU A 561 15.05 -68.36 -38.62
CA LEU A 561 15.41 -67.42 -37.56
C LEU A 561 15.98 -66.08 -38.07
N SER A 562 17.02 -66.09 -38.92
CA SER A 562 17.70 -64.85 -39.29
C SER A 562 16.85 -63.95 -40.22
N GLN A 563 16.24 -64.52 -41.26
CA GLN A 563 15.40 -63.79 -42.21
C GLN A 563 14.11 -63.25 -41.55
N PRO A 564 13.38 -64.01 -40.69
CA PRO A 564 12.25 -63.46 -39.96
C PRO A 564 12.61 -62.29 -39.04
N LEU A 565 13.71 -62.39 -38.28
CA LEU A 565 14.19 -61.30 -37.43
C LEU A 565 14.56 -60.06 -38.27
N GLN A 566 15.24 -60.25 -39.40
CA GLN A 566 15.57 -59.18 -40.34
C GLN A 566 14.31 -58.48 -40.90
N ARG A 567 13.31 -59.26 -41.34
CA ARG A 567 12.04 -58.72 -41.86
C ARG A 567 11.28 -57.91 -40.80
N LEU A 568 11.30 -58.34 -39.53
CA LEU A 568 10.68 -57.59 -38.43
C LEU A 568 11.40 -56.24 -38.19
N MET A 569 12.73 -56.20 -38.28
CA MET A 569 13.49 -54.94 -38.15
C MET A 569 13.23 -53.99 -39.33
N GLU A 570 13.08 -54.51 -40.54
CA GLU A 570 12.69 -53.72 -41.73
C GLU A 570 11.28 -53.15 -41.61
N GLN A 571 10.32 -53.95 -41.12
CA GLN A 571 8.95 -53.48 -40.86
C GLN A 571 8.90 -52.43 -39.73
N TYR A 572 9.67 -52.63 -38.66
CA TYR A 572 9.85 -51.63 -37.60
C TYR A 572 10.39 -50.30 -38.16
N ALA A 573 11.39 -50.33 -39.06
CA ALA A 573 11.95 -49.09 -39.62
C ALA A 573 10.90 -48.26 -40.37
N VAL A 574 9.91 -48.90 -41.01
CA VAL A 574 8.77 -48.23 -41.65
C VAL A 574 7.80 -47.66 -40.61
N ALA A 575 7.46 -48.41 -39.56
CA ALA A 575 6.63 -47.94 -38.46
C ALA A 575 7.28 -46.76 -37.73
N LYS A 576 8.56 -46.85 -37.38
CA LYS A 576 9.30 -45.78 -36.69
C LYS A 576 9.35 -44.48 -37.46
N ALA A 577 9.51 -44.54 -38.79
CA ALA A 577 9.50 -43.34 -39.63
C ALA A 577 8.13 -42.65 -39.64
N LEU A 578 7.03 -43.40 -39.54
CA LEU A 578 5.67 -42.87 -39.42
C LEU A 578 5.37 -42.38 -38.00
N SER A 579 5.88 -43.05 -36.96
CA SER A 579 5.63 -42.67 -35.57
C SER A 579 6.27 -41.33 -35.25
N GLN A 580 7.47 -41.07 -35.76
CA GLN A 580 8.13 -39.77 -35.68
C GLN A 580 7.34 -38.67 -36.41
N GLN A 581 6.69 -38.98 -37.55
CA GLN A 581 5.80 -38.03 -38.23
C GLN A 581 4.54 -37.74 -37.42
N LEU A 582 3.96 -38.76 -36.76
CA LEU A 582 2.83 -38.57 -35.84
C LEU A 582 3.20 -37.73 -34.61
N VAL A 583 4.34 -38.02 -33.96
CA VAL A 583 4.86 -37.22 -32.84
C VAL A 583 5.06 -35.77 -33.27
N GLN A 584 5.71 -35.52 -34.41
CA GLN A 584 5.95 -34.16 -34.88
C GLN A 584 4.64 -33.44 -35.25
N ARG A 585 3.70 -34.12 -35.92
CA ARG A 585 2.39 -33.57 -36.26
C ARG A 585 1.61 -33.21 -34.99
N MET A 586 1.63 -34.07 -33.97
CA MET A 586 0.94 -33.80 -32.71
C MET A 586 1.58 -32.66 -31.91
N LYS A 587 2.92 -32.57 -31.85
CA LYS A 587 3.62 -31.42 -31.25
C LYS A 587 3.23 -30.10 -31.93
N ASN A 588 3.11 -30.10 -33.26
CA ASN A 588 2.67 -28.92 -34.02
C ASN A 588 1.20 -28.54 -33.73
N ILE A 589 0.31 -29.50 -33.44
CA ILE A 589 -1.08 -29.25 -33.03
C ILE A 589 -1.11 -28.69 -31.60
N LEU A 590 -0.42 -29.34 -30.66
CA LEU A 590 -0.40 -28.99 -29.24
C LEU A 590 -0.02 -27.52 -28.96
N GLY A 591 0.90 -26.97 -29.76
CA GLY A 591 1.32 -25.56 -29.67
C GLY A 591 0.20 -24.53 -29.89
N GLY A 592 -0.91 -24.91 -30.51
CA GLY A 592 -2.05 -24.02 -30.81
C GLY A 592 -3.15 -23.96 -29.75
N SER A 593 -3.00 -24.64 -28.60
CA SER A 593 -4.14 -24.95 -27.70
C SER A 593 -5.27 -25.73 -28.39
N THR A 594 -4.92 -26.53 -29.40
CA THR A 594 -5.81 -27.43 -30.11
C THR A 594 -5.52 -28.89 -29.75
N ALA A 595 -6.52 -29.75 -29.98
CA ALA A 595 -6.45 -31.20 -29.86
C ALA A 595 -6.94 -31.84 -31.16
N LEU A 596 -6.84 -33.15 -31.26
CA LEU A 596 -7.63 -33.91 -32.23
C LEU A 596 -9.07 -34.04 -31.72
N GLY A 597 -10.00 -34.36 -32.62
CA GLY A 597 -11.36 -34.70 -32.24
C GLY A 597 -11.40 -36.00 -31.43
N GLU A 598 -12.16 -36.03 -30.34
CA GLU A 598 -12.30 -37.16 -29.40
C GLU A 598 -12.54 -38.53 -30.07
N HIS A 599 -13.22 -38.53 -31.23
CA HIS A 599 -13.47 -39.72 -32.04
C HIS A 599 -12.20 -40.43 -32.55
N LEU A 600 -11.03 -39.79 -32.50
CA LEU A 600 -9.72 -40.37 -32.82
C LEU A 600 -9.02 -41.00 -31.60
N VAL A 601 -9.40 -40.62 -30.37
CA VAL A 601 -8.82 -41.17 -29.12
C VAL A 601 -8.91 -42.70 -29.03
N PRO A 602 -10.03 -43.36 -29.40
CA PRO A 602 -10.10 -44.83 -29.42
C PRO A 602 -9.10 -45.46 -30.39
N LYS A 603 -8.81 -44.82 -31.53
CA LYS A 603 -7.83 -45.31 -32.52
C LYS A 603 -6.39 -45.17 -31.98
N LEU A 604 -6.06 -44.03 -31.37
CA LEU A 604 -4.78 -43.81 -30.70
C LEU A 604 -4.53 -44.83 -29.57
N LYS A 605 -5.55 -45.06 -28.74
CA LYS A 605 -5.49 -46.04 -27.65
C LYS A 605 -5.35 -47.48 -28.16
N ALA A 606 -6.00 -47.82 -29.28
CA ALA A 606 -5.86 -49.11 -29.93
C ALA A 606 -4.42 -49.33 -30.44
N LEU A 607 -3.85 -48.36 -31.17
CA LEU A 607 -2.47 -48.38 -31.68
C LEU A 607 -1.41 -48.53 -30.57
N SER A 608 -1.52 -47.75 -29.49
CA SER A 608 -0.60 -47.89 -28.35
C SER A 608 -0.75 -49.27 -27.69
N HIS A 609 -1.96 -49.83 -27.60
CA HIS A 609 -2.18 -51.14 -27.00
C HIS A 609 -1.67 -52.31 -27.89
N SER A 610 -1.71 -52.18 -29.22
CA SER A 610 -1.16 -53.18 -30.14
C SER A 610 0.37 -53.16 -30.16
N VAL A 611 1.03 -52.00 -30.13
CA VAL A 611 2.50 -51.96 -29.97
C VAL A 611 2.94 -52.43 -28.59
N ALA A 612 2.24 -52.07 -27.51
CA ALA A 612 2.56 -52.58 -26.18
C ALA A 612 2.53 -54.12 -26.11
N LYS A 613 1.66 -54.79 -26.89
CA LYS A 613 1.70 -56.27 -27.02
C LYS A 613 2.96 -56.77 -27.73
N LEU A 614 3.41 -56.06 -28.77
CA LEU A 614 4.65 -56.41 -29.48
C LEU A 614 5.90 -56.17 -28.61
N ALA A 615 5.96 -55.05 -27.88
CA ALA A 615 7.03 -54.79 -26.92
C ALA A 615 7.09 -55.90 -25.86
N ASN A 616 5.95 -56.25 -25.24
CA ASN A 616 5.85 -57.36 -24.29
C ASN A 616 6.22 -58.72 -24.91
N PHE A 617 5.80 -59.00 -26.15
CA PHE A 617 6.24 -60.17 -26.91
C PHE A 617 7.77 -60.23 -26.99
N SER A 618 8.41 -59.14 -27.43
CA SER A 618 9.84 -59.10 -27.69
C SER A 618 10.69 -59.17 -26.42
N LEU A 619 10.23 -58.56 -25.32
CA LEU A 619 10.87 -58.68 -24.01
C LEU A 619 10.77 -60.10 -23.47
N PHE A 620 9.59 -60.71 -23.50
CA PHE A 620 9.42 -62.09 -23.04
C PHE A 620 10.20 -63.07 -23.94
N PHE A 621 10.26 -62.81 -25.25
CA PHE A 621 11.08 -63.57 -26.19
C PHE A 621 12.57 -63.48 -25.86
N ALA A 622 13.11 -62.29 -25.59
CA ALA A 622 14.49 -62.11 -25.17
C ALA A 622 14.79 -62.84 -23.84
N GLN A 623 13.92 -62.69 -22.85
CA GLN A 623 14.04 -63.35 -21.53
C GLN A 623 14.01 -64.87 -21.60
N GLN A 624 13.25 -65.48 -22.52
CA GLN A 624 13.20 -66.93 -22.70
C GLN A 624 14.41 -67.48 -23.47
N ILE A 625 15.06 -66.66 -24.30
CA ILE A 625 16.21 -67.08 -25.11
C ILE A 625 17.54 -66.85 -24.41
N MET A 626 17.69 -65.76 -23.64
CA MET A 626 18.91 -65.42 -22.91
C MET A 626 19.56 -66.62 -22.19
N PRO A 627 18.85 -67.41 -21.36
CA PRO A 627 19.46 -68.52 -20.62
C PRO A 627 20.13 -69.56 -21.53
N HIS A 628 19.48 -69.92 -22.65
CA HIS A 628 20.03 -70.89 -23.61
C HIS A 628 21.25 -70.33 -24.33
N LEU A 629 21.24 -69.05 -24.74
CA LEU A 629 22.39 -68.45 -25.42
C LEU A 629 23.57 -68.21 -24.47
N ASP A 630 23.30 -67.91 -23.20
CA ASP A 630 24.32 -67.78 -22.16
C ASP A 630 24.90 -69.16 -21.79
N ASP A 631 24.09 -70.23 -21.72
CA ASP A 631 24.59 -71.60 -21.53
C ASP A 631 25.46 -72.07 -22.69
N VAL A 632 25.05 -71.82 -23.95
CA VAL A 632 25.87 -72.10 -25.15
C VAL A 632 27.22 -71.39 -25.07
N ARG A 633 27.25 -70.13 -24.63
CA ARG A 633 28.47 -69.31 -24.52
C ARG A 633 29.36 -69.67 -23.32
N ALA A 634 28.77 -70.03 -22.17
CA ALA A 634 29.51 -70.23 -20.92
C ALA A 634 29.91 -71.70 -20.68
N ASN A 635 29.10 -72.64 -21.16
CA ASN A 635 29.25 -74.08 -20.93
C ASN A 635 29.61 -74.87 -22.20
N ASN A 636 29.75 -74.20 -23.35
CA ASN A 636 29.97 -74.80 -24.67
C ASN A 636 28.95 -75.90 -25.02
N THR A 637 27.69 -75.73 -24.60
CA THR A 637 26.59 -76.59 -25.03
C THR A 637 26.23 -76.31 -26.50
N PRO A 638 25.70 -77.29 -27.24
CA PRO A 638 25.33 -77.08 -28.64
C PRO A 638 24.22 -76.03 -28.77
N PHE A 639 24.30 -75.20 -29.81
CA PHE A 639 23.25 -74.28 -30.20
C PHE A 639 22.09 -75.07 -30.82
N GLU A 640 21.10 -75.40 -30.01
CA GLU A 640 19.88 -76.07 -30.46
C GLU A 640 18.92 -75.06 -31.10
N LEU A 641 18.63 -75.18 -32.41
CA LEU A 641 17.68 -74.30 -33.10
C LEU A 641 16.22 -74.54 -32.64
N MET A 642 15.89 -75.78 -32.28
CA MET A 642 14.52 -76.17 -31.92
C MET A 642 14.05 -75.62 -30.57
N THR A 643 14.95 -75.43 -29.60
CA THR A 643 14.61 -74.76 -28.33
C THR A 643 14.26 -73.29 -28.57
N ILE A 644 15.05 -72.57 -29.36
CA ILE A 644 14.76 -71.20 -29.79
C ILE A 644 13.40 -71.10 -30.49
N MET A 645 13.12 -72.00 -31.45
CA MET A 645 11.82 -72.02 -32.13
C MET A 645 10.66 -72.40 -31.19
N SER A 646 10.93 -73.14 -30.11
CA SER A 646 9.96 -73.35 -29.03
C SER A 646 9.71 -72.08 -28.21
N CYS A 647 10.76 -71.29 -27.93
CA CYS A 647 10.66 -70.00 -27.25
C CYS A 647 9.85 -68.99 -28.07
N VAL A 648 10.04 -68.93 -29.41
CA VAL A 648 9.18 -68.12 -30.31
C VAL A 648 7.71 -68.54 -30.18
N LYS A 649 7.42 -69.85 -30.20
CA LYS A 649 6.04 -70.36 -30.10
C LYS A 649 5.41 -70.00 -28.76
N GLN A 650 6.14 -70.18 -27.65
CA GLN A 650 5.66 -69.83 -26.31
C GLN A 650 5.42 -68.33 -26.16
N SER A 651 6.33 -67.48 -26.66
CA SER A 651 6.19 -66.02 -26.59
C SER A 651 5.01 -65.50 -27.41
N VAL A 652 4.78 -66.02 -28.62
CA VAL A 652 3.60 -65.68 -29.46
C VAL A 652 2.29 -66.07 -28.77
N LEU A 653 2.22 -67.26 -28.19
CA LEU A 653 1.03 -67.77 -27.49
C LEU A 653 0.70 -66.97 -26.22
N ALA A 654 1.73 -66.49 -25.51
CA ALA A 654 1.58 -65.70 -24.29
C ALA A 654 1.06 -64.28 -24.55
N THR A 655 1.36 -63.67 -25.71
CA THR A 655 1.23 -62.21 -25.91
C THR A 655 0.42 -61.77 -27.13
N VAL A 656 0.63 -62.38 -28.31
CA VAL A 656 0.09 -61.89 -29.58
C VAL A 656 -1.24 -62.59 -29.93
N THR A 657 -1.27 -63.92 -29.97
CA THR A 657 -2.47 -64.69 -30.38
C THR A 657 -2.56 -66.07 -29.73
N ARG A 658 -3.76 -66.47 -29.31
CA ARG A 658 -4.04 -67.80 -28.72
C ARG A 658 -4.52 -68.87 -29.73
N ASN A 659 -4.88 -68.48 -30.95
CA ASN A 659 -5.68 -69.32 -31.88
C ASN A 659 -4.97 -69.58 -33.23
N ILE A 660 -3.70 -70.02 -33.23
CA ILE A 660 -2.94 -70.30 -34.47
C ILE A 660 -2.33 -71.70 -34.42
N ASN A 661 -2.32 -72.39 -35.57
CA ASN A 661 -1.70 -73.71 -35.73
C ASN A 661 -0.17 -73.63 -35.50
N PRO A 662 0.42 -74.29 -34.48
CA PRO A 662 1.81 -74.06 -34.06
C PRO A 662 2.93 -74.53 -35.02
N TRP A 663 2.58 -75.05 -36.20
CA TRP A 663 3.44 -75.90 -37.03
C TRP A 663 3.83 -75.31 -38.38
N ARG A 664 3.34 -74.12 -38.75
CA ARG A 664 3.82 -73.39 -39.95
C ARG A 664 3.99 -71.91 -39.62
N ASN A 665 5.24 -71.47 -39.60
CA ASN A 665 5.71 -70.08 -39.47
C ASN A 665 5.28 -69.36 -38.17
N ALA A 666 6.01 -69.61 -37.07
CA ALA A 666 5.78 -68.93 -35.79
C ALA A 666 5.93 -67.39 -35.87
N TRP A 667 6.68 -66.88 -36.85
CA TRP A 667 6.93 -65.46 -37.07
C TRP A 667 5.83 -64.70 -37.83
N GLU A 668 5.02 -65.41 -38.61
CA GLU A 668 4.00 -64.83 -39.50
C GLU A 668 2.94 -63.98 -38.74
N PRO A 669 2.43 -64.38 -37.56
CA PRO A 669 1.45 -63.59 -36.82
C PRO A 669 2.00 -62.24 -36.33
N ILE A 670 3.29 -62.19 -36.00
CA ILE A 670 3.99 -60.97 -35.56
C ILE A 670 4.17 -60.04 -36.75
N SER A 671 4.68 -60.57 -37.87
CA SER A 671 4.83 -59.84 -39.14
C SER A 671 3.50 -59.23 -39.61
N GLN A 672 2.40 -59.99 -39.53
CA GLN A 672 1.06 -59.49 -39.84
C GLN A 672 0.59 -58.42 -38.86
N SER A 673 0.92 -58.53 -37.58
CA SER A 673 0.57 -57.52 -36.56
C SER A 673 1.32 -56.19 -36.81
N VAL A 674 2.61 -56.23 -37.13
CA VAL A 674 3.40 -55.04 -37.50
C VAL A 674 2.90 -54.45 -38.83
N ALA A 675 2.56 -55.27 -39.81
CA ALA A 675 1.99 -54.81 -41.07
C ALA A 675 0.62 -54.13 -40.90
N GLN A 676 -0.24 -54.64 -39.99
CA GLN A 676 -1.52 -54.01 -39.64
C GLN A 676 -1.30 -52.66 -38.96
N LEU A 677 -0.40 -52.59 -37.98
CA LEU A 677 0.01 -51.34 -37.32
C LEU A 677 0.41 -50.26 -38.32
N VAL A 678 1.32 -50.57 -39.25
CA VAL A 678 1.77 -49.62 -40.30
C VAL A 678 0.62 -49.12 -41.19
N GLN A 679 -0.45 -49.90 -41.39
CA GLN A 679 -1.63 -49.48 -42.15
C GLN A 679 -2.58 -48.61 -41.31
N GLU A 680 -2.81 -48.97 -40.05
CA GLU A 680 -3.59 -48.17 -39.09
C GLU A 680 -2.94 -46.80 -38.87
N GLU A 681 -1.62 -46.77 -38.73
CA GLU A 681 -0.79 -45.59 -38.57
C GLU A 681 -0.87 -44.64 -39.77
N LYS A 682 -0.76 -45.17 -41.01
CA LYS A 682 -1.03 -44.41 -42.25
C LYS A 682 -2.48 -43.94 -42.36
N GLY A 683 -3.42 -44.66 -41.77
CA GLY A 683 -4.81 -44.23 -41.65
C GLY A 683 -4.94 -43.03 -40.72
N LEU A 684 -4.34 -43.12 -39.54
CA LEU A 684 -4.43 -42.09 -38.50
C LEU A 684 -3.65 -40.82 -38.88
N LEU A 685 -2.46 -40.94 -39.48
CA LEU A 685 -1.69 -39.79 -39.98
C LEU A 685 -2.52 -38.99 -41.01
N ARG A 686 -3.26 -39.67 -41.92
CA ARG A 686 -4.17 -38.99 -42.85
C ARG A 686 -5.29 -38.25 -42.12
N SER A 687 -5.96 -38.88 -41.15
CA SER A 687 -6.98 -38.21 -40.33
C SER A 687 -6.41 -37.00 -39.56
N MET A 688 -5.17 -37.06 -39.05
CA MET A 688 -4.52 -35.93 -38.39
C MET A 688 -4.11 -34.79 -39.33
N MET A 689 -4.13 -34.99 -40.64
CA MET A 689 -3.86 -33.94 -41.64
C MET A 689 -5.14 -33.20 -42.10
N GLU A 690 -6.32 -33.77 -41.85
CA GLU A 690 -7.61 -33.14 -42.12
C GLU A 690 -7.89 -32.06 -41.06
N HIS A 691 -8.18 -30.83 -41.49
CA HIS A 691 -8.43 -29.71 -40.57
C HIS A 691 -9.69 -29.89 -39.71
N ASP A 692 -10.71 -30.56 -40.24
CA ASP A 692 -11.99 -30.83 -39.55
C ASP A 692 -11.81 -31.72 -38.31
N ASN A 693 -10.70 -32.48 -38.23
CA ASN A 693 -10.37 -33.35 -37.10
C ASN A 693 -9.55 -32.63 -36.02
N VAL A 694 -9.33 -31.31 -36.13
CA VAL A 694 -8.60 -30.51 -35.14
C VAL A 694 -9.59 -29.57 -34.42
N ILE A 695 -9.75 -29.75 -33.11
CA ILE A 695 -10.64 -28.94 -32.28
C ILE A 695 -9.83 -27.96 -31.41
N GLN A 696 -10.41 -26.81 -31.09
CA GLN A 696 -9.80 -25.85 -30.17
C GLN A 696 -10.25 -26.15 -28.73
N ILE A 697 -9.29 -26.41 -27.84
CA ILE A 697 -9.60 -26.49 -26.41
C ILE A 697 -9.76 -25.06 -25.90
N SER A 698 -11.00 -24.61 -25.73
CA SER A 698 -11.33 -23.35 -25.08
C SER A 698 -11.28 -23.52 -23.55
N GLY A 699 -11.06 -22.43 -22.83
CA GLY A 699 -10.98 -22.42 -21.36
C GLY A 699 -10.37 -21.13 -20.86
N ILE A 700 -11.09 -20.45 -19.97
CA ILE A 700 -10.60 -19.25 -19.28
C ILE A 700 -9.69 -19.73 -18.15
N SER A 701 -8.46 -19.24 -18.06
CA SER A 701 -7.54 -19.70 -17.02
C SER A 701 -8.01 -19.28 -15.63
N PRO A 702 -7.98 -20.18 -14.62
CA PRO A 702 -8.63 -19.95 -13.33
C PRO A 702 -8.14 -18.70 -12.62
N TRP A 703 -6.86 -18.34 -12.72
CA TRP A 703 -6.32 -17.11 -12.15
C TRP A 703 -6.96 -15.84 -12.74
N THR A 704 -7.37 -15.83 -14.02
CA THR A 704 -8.05 -14.66 -14.61
C THR A 704 -9.47 -14.47 -14.07
N ALA A 705 -10.23 -15.56 -13.92
CA ALA A 705 -11.53 -15.55 -13.26
C ALA A 705 -11.41 -15.21 -11.76
N ARG A 706 -10.38 -15.74 -11.09
CA ARG A 706 -10.07 -15.49 -9.68
C ARG A 706 -9.69 -14.03 -9.42
N VAL A 707 -8.90 -13.40 -10.28
CA VAL A 707 -8.56 -11.96 -10.16
C VAL A 707 -9.82 -11.10 -10.18
N GLU A 708 -10.82 -11.45 -11.00
CA GLU A 708 -12.09 -10.71 -11.02
C GLU A 708 -12.93 -10.93 -9.75
N GLN A 709 -12.95 -12.16 -9.21
CA GLN A 709 -13.54 -12.43 -7.88
C GLN A 709 -12.84 -11.65 -6.77
N VAL A 710 -11.51 -11.60 -6.77
CA VAL A 710 -10.71 -10.87 -5.77
C VAL A 710 -10.97 -9.37 -5.86
N LYS A 711 -10.99 -8.78 -7.06
CA LYS A 711 -11.39 -7.38 -7.26
C LYS A 711 -12.81 -7.09 -6.75
N GLY A 712 -13.76 -7.99 -7.01
CA GLY A 712 -15.11 -7.93 -6.44
C GLY A 712 -15.08 -7.89 -4.92
N SER A 713 -14.41 -8.85 -4.29
CA SER A 713 -14.30 -8.91 -2.82
C SER A 713 -13.63 -7.67 -2.20
N ILE A 714 -12.59 -7.12 -2.83
CA ILE A 714 -11.93 -5.88 -2.39
C ILE A 714 -12.90 -4.71 -2.49
N LYS A 715 -13.65 -4.60 -3.60
CA LYS A 715 -14.67 -3.56 -3.79
C LYS A 715 -15.76 -3.64 -2.72
N ASP A 716 -16.23 -4.85 -2.39
CA ASP A 716 -17.27 -5.07 -1.37
C ASP A 716 -16.76 -4.76 0.05
N VAL A 717 -15.49 -5.07 0.35
CA VAL A 717 -14.84 -4.65 1.60
C VAL A 717 -14.68 -3.14 1.67
N VAL A 718 -14.36 -2.46 0.56
CA VAL A 718 -14.24 -0.99 0.51
C VAL A 718 -15.61 -0.32 0.67
N THR A 719 -16.67 -0.79 0.01
CA THR A 719 -18.03 -0.24 0.19
C THR A 719 -18.54 -0.45 1.60
N SER A 720 -18.36 -1.65 2.18
CA SER A 720 -18.72 -1.93 3.58
C SER A 720 -17.96 -1.03 4.57
N ASN A 721 -16.65 -0.81 4.36
CA ASN A 721 -15.87 0.12 5.18
C ASN A 721 -16.30 1.59 5.03
N LEU A 722 -16.72 2.01 3.83
CA LEU A 722 -17.28 3.35 3.62
C LEU A 722 -18.64 3.52 4.32
N GLU A 723 -19.48 2.49 4.33
CA GLU A 723 -20.74 2.47 5.07
C GLU A 723 -20.49 2.50 6.59
N ALA A 724 -19.54 1.70 7.09
CA ALA A 724 -19.13 1.73 8.49
C ALA A 724 -18.59 3.12 8.90
N LYS A 725 -17.74 3.76 8.07
CA LYS A 725 -17.29 5.14 8.30
C LYS A 725 -18.45 6.14 8.33
N ARG A 726 -19.43 6.02 7.41
CA ARG A 726 -20.65 6.87 7.42
C ARG A 726 -21.47 6.67 8.70
N GLN A 727 -21.65 5.42 9.15
CA GLN A 727 -22.35 5.11 10.40
C GLN A 727 -21.61 5.69 11.62
N LEU A 728 -20.28 5.57 11.68
CA LEU A 728 -19.46 6.17 12.74
C LEU A 728 -19.59 7.70 12.76
N VAL A 729 -19.58 8.37 11.61
CA VAL A 729 -19.81 9.83 11.53
C VAL A 729 -21.22 10.21 12.02
N GLN A 730 -22.25 9.45 11.63
CA GLN A 730 -23.63 9.67 12.11
C GLN A 730 -23.77 9.46 13.63
N LEU A 731 -23.15 8.40 14.17
CA LEU A 731 -23.14 8.11 15.60
C LEU A 731 -22.39 9.20 16.37
N ASN A 732 -21.21 9.63 15.90
CA ASN A 732 -20.46 10.74 16.51
C ASN A 732 -21.23 12.07 16.46
N GLY A 733 -21.92 12.37 15.35
CA GLY A 733 -22.82 13.52 15.26
C GLY A 733 -23.97 13.45 16.26
N ARG A 734 -24.56 12.25 16.45
CA ARG A 734 -25.62 12.02 17.44
C ARG A 734 -25.11 12.10 18.88
N ILE A 735 -23.88 11.64 19.16
CA ILE A 735 -23.22 11.81 20.46
C ILE A 735 -23.03 13.29 20.75
N ARG A 736 -22.41 14.06 19.86
CA ARG A 736 -22.24 15.53 20.00
C ARG A 736 -23.55 16.28 20.21
N TYR A 737 -24.61 15.89 19.49
CA TYR A 737 -25.95 16.46 19.68
C TYR A 737 -26.51 16.15 21.08
N LEU A 738 -26.34 14.92 21.57
CA LEU A 738 -26.77 14.52 22.91
C LEU A 738 -25.95 15.22 24.00
N GLU A 739 -24.64 15.39 23.82
CA GLU A 739 -23.74 16.15 24.71
C GLU A 739 -24.17 17.63 24.82
N LEU A 740 -24.46 18.28 23.69
CA LEU A 740 -24.95 19.65 23.66
C LEU A 740 -26.33 19.77 24.30
N LEU A 741 -27.22 18.80 24.08
CA LEU A 741 -28.54 18.73 24.71
C LEU A 741 -28.44 18.52 26.24
N THR A 742 -27.49 17.71 26.72
CA THR A 742 -27.24 17.55 28.16
C THR A 742 -26.67 18.83 28.76
N ALA A 743 -25.67 19.46 28.12
CA ALA A 743 -25.12 20.74 28.59
C ALA A 743 -26.19 21.85 28.66
N GLN A 744 -27.13 21.91 27.71
CA GLN A 744 -28.28 22.81 27.77
C GLN A 744 -29.23 22.49 28.93
N LYS A 745 -29.46 21.21 29.24
CA LYS A 745 -30.26 20.79 30.40
C LYS A 745 -29.57 21.09 31.72
N ASP A 746 -28.24 20.94 31.78
CA ASP A 746 -27.45 21.25 32.97
C ASP A 746 -27.42 22.75 33.26
N ARG A 747 -27.28 23.61 32.24
CA ARG A 747 -27.47 25.07 32.38
C ARG A 747 -28.85 25.42 32.94
N LYS A 748 -29.92 24.87 32.37
CA LYS A 748 -31.29 25.05 32.88
C LYS A 748 -31.46 24.53 34.32
N MET A 749 -30.79 23.44 34.67
CA MET A 749 -30.80 22.90 36.02
C MET A 749 -30.06 23.84 37.00
N GLN A 750 -28.91 24.39 36.61
CA GLN A 750 -28.17 25.39 37.40
C GLN A 750 -29.00 26.67 37.60
N GLU A 751 -29.63 27.20 36.55
CA GLU A 751 -30.57 28.34 36.64
C GLU A 751 -31.71 28.06 37.62
N LEU A 752 -32.31 26.88 37.55
CA LEU A 752 -33.38 26.46 38.47
C LEU A 752 -32.88 26.29 39.90
N VAL A 753 -31.63 25.84 40.12
CA VAL A 753 -31.00 25.74 41.45
C VAL A 753 -30.76 27.14 42.04
N VAL A 754 -30.19 28.08 41.27
CA VAL A 754 -29.99 29.48 41.69
C VAL A 754 -31.33 30.16 41.99
N LYS A 755 -32.35 29.92 41.15
CA LYS A 755 -33.71 30.39 41.43
C LYS A 755 -34.27 29.78 42.71
N ASN A 756 -34.00 28.51 42.99
CA ASN A 756 -34.43 27.84 44.22
C ASN A 756 -33.75 28.42 45.47
N THR A 757 -32.43 28.66 45.44
CA THR A 757 -31.70 29.25 46.57
C THR A 757 -32.13 30.69 46.82
N CYS A 758 -32.29 31.49 45.77
CA CYS A 758 -32.81 32.86 45.90
C CYS A 758 -34.25 32.89 46.45
N MET A 759 -35.12 31.97 46.01
CA MET A 759 -36.46 31.82 46.59
C MET A 759 -36.44 31.35 48.05
N ARG A 760 -35.52 30.45 48.44
CA ARG A 760 -35.32 30.07 49.86
C ARG A 760 -34.89 31.26 50.70
N HIS A 761 -33.92 32.04 50.22
CA HIS A 761 -33.45 33.23 50.93
C HIS A 761 -34.54 34.29 51.10
N ARG A 762 -35.39 34.50 50.08
CA ARG A 762 -36.61 35.32 50.20
C ARG A 762 -37.59 34.77 51.24
N VAL A 763 -37.81 33.45 51.29
CA VAL A 763 -38.66 32.80 52.31
C VAL A 763 -38.05 32.93 53.71
N GLU A 764 -36.74 32.84 53.87
CA GLU A 764 -36.04 33.09 55.13
C GLU A 764 -36.15 34.55 55.59
N LEU A 765 -36.01 35.51 54.67
CA LEU A 765 -36.20 36.93 54.98
C LEU A 765 -37.63 37.22 55.41
N VAL A 766 -38.63 36.67 54.71
CA VAL A 766 -40.06 36.78 55.07
C VAL A 766 -40.35 36.10 56.41
N LYS A 767 -39.70 34.97 56.73
CA LYS A 767 -39.78 34.35 58.06
C LYS A 767 -39.23 35.26 59.15
N LYS A 768 -38.03 35.83 58.97
CA LYS A 768 -37.44 36.79 59.92
C LYS A 768 -38.32 38.02 60.12
N GLN A 769 -38.91 38.57 59.04
CA GLN A 769 -39.88 39.66 59.12
C GLN A 769 -41.13 39.24 59.91
N ALA A 770 -41.68 38.05 59.67
CA ALA A 770 -42.82 37.52 60.41
C ALA A 770 -42.50 37.23 61.89
N GLU A 771 -41.26 36.85 62.22
CA GLU A 771 -40.78 36.68 63.58
C GLU A 771 -40.66 38.04 64.30
N ALA A 772 -40.04 39.05 63.66
CA ALA A 772 -39.99 40.42 64.19
C ALA A 772 -41.39 41.04 64.39
N ILE A 773 -42.35 40.79 63.48
CA ILE A 773 -43.75 41.23 63.66
C ILE A 773 -44.38 40.53 64.89
N ARG A 774 -44.12 39.24 65.11
CA ARG A 774 -44.62 38.53 66.31
C ARG A 774 -43.99 39.06 67.60
N GLU A 775 -42.72 39.43 67.60
CA GLU A 775 -42.06 40.08 68.75
C GLU A 775 -42.69 41.45 69.02
N GLN A 776 -42.91 42.27 67.98
CA GLN A 776 -43.60 43.55 68.11
C GLN A 776 -45.05 43.38 68.61
N ASP A 777 -45.81 42.42 68.09
CA ASP A 777 -47.15 42.07 68.59
C ASP A 777 -47.09 41.62 70.07
N GLY A 778 -46.06 40.87 70.45
CA GLY A 778 -45.79 40.49 71.85
C GLY A 778 -45.59 41.71 72.75
N ILE A 779 -44.70 42.63 72.35
CA ILE A 779 -44.45 43.90 73.06
C ILE A 779 -45.73 44.76 73.13
N ILE A 780 -46.53 44.80 72.06
CA ILE A 780 -47.83 45.50 72.04
C ILE A 780 -48.83 44.85 73.01
N VAL A 781 -48.85 43.52 73.13
CA VAL A 781 -49.69 42.81 74.11
C VAL A 781 -49.23 43.08 75.54
N GLU A 782 -47.92 43.14 75.79
CA GLU A 782 -47.37 43.50 77.11
C GLU A 782 -47.63 44.97 77.47
N ALA A 783 -47.40 45.90 76.55
CA ALA A 783 -47.74 47.31 76.72
C ALA A 783 -49.24 47.53 76.96
N LYS A 784 -50.12 46.76 76.30
CA LYS A 784 -51.57 46.77 76.59
C LYS A 784 -51.90 46.17 77.95
N ARG A 785 -51.11 45.23 78.48
CA ARG A 785 -51.27 44.71 79.86
C ARG A 785 -50.82 45.74 80.89
N THR A 786 -49.67 46.38 80.70
CA THR A 786 -49.19 47.44 81.62
C THR A 786 -50.09 48.66 81.60
N GLN A 787 -50.60 49.07 80.43
CA GLN A 787 -51.59 50.14 80.32
C GLN A 787 -52.87 49.81 81.10
N ARG A 788 -53.40 48.58 81.00
CA ARG A 788 -54.56 48.15 81.80
C ARG A 788 -54.26 48.16 83.30
N ALA A 789 -53.11 47.64 83.72
CA ALA A 789 -52.72 47.65 85.14
C ALA A 789 -52.56 49.08 85.70
N LEU A 790 -52.00 50.01 84.91
CA LEU A 790 -51.93 51.43 85.27
C LEU A 790 -53.32 52.09 85.31
N GLN A 791 -54.22 51.69 84.42
CA GLN A 791 -55.59 52.21 84.39
C GLN A 791 -56.44 51.68 85.56
N GLU A 792 -56.30 50.40 85.92
CA GLU A 792 -56.88 49.82 87.13
C GLU A 792 -56.33 50.49 88.41
N ALA A 793 -55.03 50.84 88.43
CA ALA A 793 -54.44 51.60 89.53
C ALA A 793 -54.98 53.05 89.60
N LEU A 794 -55.17 53.71 88.45
CA LEU A 794 -55.80 55.03 88.36
C LEU A 794 -57.26 55.00 88.84
N ASP A 795 -58.03 53.97 88.46
CA ASP A 795 -59.41 53.79 88.91
C ASP A 795 -59.47 53.49 90.42
N GLN A 796 -58.51 52.75 90.98
CA GLN A 796 -58.38 52.58 92.43
C GLN A 796 -58.06 53.90 93.14
N VAL A 797 -57.13 54.70 92.62
CA VAL A 797 -56.83 56.03 93.17
C VAL A 797 -58.04 56.97 93.06
N GLY A 798 -58.77 56.94 91.95
CA GLY A 798 -60.02 57.69 91.77
C GLY A 798 -61.13 57.25 92.73
N ALA A 799 -61.25 55.94 93.00
CA ALA A 799 -62.18 55.40 93.98
C ALA A 799 -61.83 55.84 95.41
N ILE A 800 -60.53 55.81 95.78
CA ILE A 800 -60.04 56.34 97.06
C ILE A 800 -60.33 57.84 97.15
N TRP A 801 -60.07 58.60 96.08
CA TRP A 801 -60.33 60.05 96.06
C TRP A 801 -61.81 60.38 96.24
N MET A 802 -62.71 59.65 95.56
CA MET A 802 -64.16 59.75 95.80
C MET A 802 -64.58 59.32 97.21
N GLN A 803 -63.91 58.34 97.82
CA GLN A 803 -64.15 57.97 99.22
C GLN A 803 -63.75 59.10 100.18
N THR A 804 -62.58 59.72 99.98
CA THR A 804 -62.15 60.89 100.76
C THR A 804 -63.06 62.10 100.53
N GLN A 805 -63.51 62.35 99.29
CA GLN A 805 -64.41 63.46 98.98
C GLN A 805 -65.81 63.26 99.58
N LYS A 806 -66.33 62.02 99.60
CA LYS A 806 -67.57 61.70 100.32
C LYS A 806 -67.44 61.83 101.84
N SER A 807 -66.27 61.56 102.42
CA SER A 807 -66.03 61.82 103.85
C SER A 807 -65.93 63.33 104.19
N PHE A 808 -65.57 64.17 103.22
CA PHE A 808 -65.38 65.62 103.42
C PHE A 808 -66.66 66.46 103.19
N ILE A 809 -67.69 65.88 102.57
CA ILE A 809 -68.99 66.53 102.31
C ILE A 809 -70.08 66.04 103.31
N GLY A 810 -69.71 65.15 104.23
CA GLY A 810 -70.60 64.55 105.24
C GLY A 810 -70.57 65.19 106.62
N SER A 811 -69.98 66.38 106.78
CA SER A 811 -69.79 67.10 108.05
C SER A 811 -70.11 68.58 107.93
#